data_AF-A0A3S0KIK6-F1
#
_entry.id   AF-A0A3S0KIK6-F1
#
_cell.length_a   1.000
_cell.length_b   1.000
_cell.length_c   1.000
_cell.angle_alpha   90.00
_cell.angle_beta   90.00
_cell.angle_gamma   90.00
#
_symmetry.space_group_name_H-M   'P 1'
#
loop_
_entity.id
_entity.type
_entity.pdbx_description
1 polymer ?
#
loop_
_entity_poly.entity_id
_entity_poly.type
_entity_poly.pdbx_seq_one_letter_code
_entity_poly.pdbx_strand_id
1 'polypeptide(L)'
;MKKLITLAVLSAIGLTACGSDSDNSTPPTTPEQPAPAPLYDNLDVHVEPNRQFDGIVRVYLGRWYPCTDEHPEMCAADMPADYELPTTGSQAGTYGKPKDENDRNKNKYYNSRTSDDSKYYLEIQSDDIKEWRESSIREDIFVPGQYSILDIMLYVSSIRDDLEVTLGEFNTELNTYDFSVSFDANGDGDFNDAAEGDYKESENWYVASTYDQGDNLKIANPILDTLYERLDEFWVQPGMNIRFQPVSPVMRDRVKQMQKAETDRLKANGGKVILPVLNTMFLDGRTPEVMATNFEVKAYNLRPDVYQPGVITLMDVLMTAHDEFGIDIRLGFWPTLSTGAQIDAYIITQVEGKRNGSKGLSGWGFLAGEALSSLDFFNGPAWPKADELVNETAPYDNPTICHFLRDNQGRLDETTAQECIDHWYSGYGGINLHRTADVSVMVNPKEFMALYFVGPEYGSKYEMTEHNIAYDGKFPIHDINEAVAPLGKTHFGWGVADCGLCHGLENTHLDGGDSPALSDTTEPYFCASCHGGNGAPDGHGATLRCHFCHSKDKLMLNHGDASKNFRFDEVQCFGVTQKGNQLNGEMGSCADVVKSKDPYTKDMLDLYTHNGTTYGEQDANKQLTRGNSDWHTSETFPDPYSCMTCHPNK
;
A
#
# COMPACT_ATOMS: atom_id res chain seq x y z
N MET A 1 -0.39 59.93 32.79
CA MET A 1 0.24 60.63 33.94
C MET A 1 1.59 59.96 34.20
N LYS A 2 2.71 60.69 33.95
CA LYS A 2 3.79 61.02 34.93
C LYS A 2 4.31 59.81 35.73
N LYS A 3 5.61 59.48 35.86
CA LYS A 3 6.92 60.15 35.63
C LYS A 3 8.01 59.07 35.90
N LEU A 4 9.03 58.91 35.06
CA LEU A 4 10.46 59.30 35.26
C LEU A 4 11.25 58.59 36.38
N ILE A 5 12.41 57.99 36.02
CA ILE A 5 13.81 58.29 36.44
C ILE A 5 14.75 57.39 35.55
N THR A 6 15.56 57.85 34.56
CA THR A 6 16.92 58.50 34.56
C THR A 6 18.03 57.64 35.21
N LEU A 7 19.29 57.45 34.76
CA LEU A 7 20.34 58.22 34.04
C LEU A 7 21.55 57.24 33.83
N ALA A 8 22.13 57.02 32.62
CA ALA A 8 23.40 57.55 32.05
C ALA A 8 24.66 57.53 32.98
N VAL A 9 25.90 57.18 32.61
CA VAL A 9 26.81 57.71 31.55
C VAL A 9 28.10 56.85 31.47
N LEU A 10 28.45 56.37 30.26
CA LEU A 10 29.68 56.64 29.48
C LEU A 10 31.08 56.66 30.15
N SER A 11 32.04 55.93 29.56
CA SER A 11 33.39 56.44 29.26
C SER A 11 34.04 55.63 28.13
N ALA A 12 34.44 56.36 27.08
CA ALA A 12 35.20 55.91 25.92
C ALA A 12 36.70 56.19 26.09
N ILE A 13 37.53 55.60 25.19
CA ILE A 13 38.79 56.04 24.54
C ILE A 13 39.48 54.73 24.09
N GLY A 14 39.93 54.47 22.86
CA GLY A 14 40.02 55.21 21.60
C GLY A 14 41.17 54.62 20.75
N LEU A 15 40.96 54.49 19.42
CA LEU A 15 41.95 54.54 18.30
C LEU A 15 43.12 53.49 18.32
N THR A 16 43.57 52.79 17.28
CA THR A 16 43.52 52.85 15.80
C THR A 16 44.22 51.58 15.27
N ALA A 17 43.72 50.92 14.21
CA ALA A 17 44.54 50.24 13.20
C ALA A 17 43.68 49.82 12.01
N CYS A 18 44.14 50.16 10.81
CA CYS A 18 43.54 49.82 9.53
C CYS A 18 43.60 48.30 9.27
N GLY A 19 42.48 47.72 8.83
CA GLY A 19 42.42 46.41 8.20
C GLY A 19 41.33 46.45 7.14
N SER A 20 41.75 46.43 5.88
CA SER A 20 40.89 46.38 4.70
C SER A 20 40.60 44.92 4.42
N ASP A 21 39.41 44.43 4.75
CA ASP A 21 38.86 43.22 4.13
C ASP A 21 37.41 43.49 3.75
N SER A 22 37.19 43.53 2.44
CA SER A 22 35.89 43.69 1.81
C SER A 22 35.20 42.34 1.74
N ASP A 23 34.52 41.96 2.82
CA ASP A 23 33.59 40.82 2.79
C ASP A 23 32.21 41.30 2.37
N ASN A 24 31.98 41.24 1.05
CA ASN A 24 30.64 41.14 0.48
C ASN A 24 30.05 39.80 0.92
N SER A 25 29.48 39.75 2.14
CA SER A 25 28.57 38.67 2.52
C SER A 25 27.25 38.94 1.80
N THR A 26 27.05 38.26 0.68
CA THR A 26 25.74 38.13 0.05
C THR A 26 24.77 37.57 1.10
N PRO A 27 23.58 38.17 1.30
CA PRO A 27 22.57 37.58 2.15
C PRO A 27 22.33 36.13 1.72
N PRO A 28 22.07 35.18 2.65
CA PRO A 28 21.73 33.83 2.27
C PRO A 28 20.54 33.89 1.32
N THR A 29 20.76 33.43 0.09
CA THR A 29 19.71 33.32 -0.92
C THR A 29 18.63 32.44 -0.34
N THR A 30 17.44 33.01 -0.15
CA THR A 30 16.22 32.24 0.11
C THR A 30 16.17 31.12 -0.92
N PRO A 31 16.08 29.83 -0.51
CA PRO A 31 16.00 28.72 -1.44
C PRO A 31 14.91 29.02 -2.47
N GLU A 32 15.28 29.06 -3.74
CA GLU A 32 14.34 29.27 -4.82
C GLU A 32 13.35 28.10 -4.79
N GLN A 33 12.07 28.40 -4.58
CA GLN A 33 11.03 27.38 -4.54
C GLN A 33 11.07 26.64 -5.88
N PRO A 34 11.15 25.29 -5.89
CA PRO A 34 11.27 24.54 -7.13
C PRO A 34 10.11 24.87 -8.06
N ALA A 35 10.43 25.07 -9.34
CA ALA A 35 9.42 25.31 -10.35
C ALA A 35 8.42 24.13 -10.37
N PRO A 36 7.11 24.38 -10.56
CA PRO A 36 6.13 23.32 -10.67
C PRO A 36 6.55 22.29 -11.72
N ALA A 37 6.33 21.01 -11.43
CA ALA A 37 6.59 19.95 -12.40
C ALA A 37 5.82 20.22 -13.70
N PRO A 38 6.41 19.97 -14.88
CA PRO A 38 5.68 19.99 -16.14
C PRO A 38 4.41 19.13 -16.06
N LEU A 39 3.38 19.50 -16.82
CA LEU A 39 2.24 18.62 -17.04
C LEU A 39 2.66 17.52 -18.01
N TYR A 40 2.61 16.26 -17.57
CA TYR A 40 2.92 15.09 -18.38
C TYR A 40 1.62 14.43 -18.85
N ASP A 41 1.51 14.13 -20.14
CA ASP A 41 0.28 13.65 -20.80
C ASP A 41 -0.09 12.20 -20.46
N ASN A 42 0.84 11.45 -19.86
CA ASN A 42 0.60 10.11 -19.35
C ASN A 42 0.07 10.06 -17.91
N LEU A 43 -0.08 11.21 -17.23
CA LEU A 43 -0.77 11.30 -15.96
C LEU A 43 -2.27 11.43 -16.20
N ASP A 44 -3.04 10.43 -15.77
CA ASP A 44 -4.51 10.43 -15.86
C ASP A 44 -5.15 11.51 -14.97
N VAL A 45 -4.43 11.95 -13.92
CA VAL A 45 -4.80 13.10 -13.09
C VAL A 45 -3.56 13.93 -12.84
N HIS A 46 -3.67 15.23 -13.12
CA HIS A 46 -2.69 16.20 -12.66
C HIS A 46 -3.05 16.61 -11.23
N VAL A 47 -2.31 16.07 -10.27
CA VAL A 47 -2.35 16.52 -8.88
C VAL A 47 -1.16 17.41 -8.61
N GLU A 48 -1.31 18.33 -7.66
CA GLU A 48 -0.18 19.01 -7.01
C GLU A 48 0.04 18.28 -5.68
N PRO A 49 0.98 17.32 -5.60
CA PRO A 49 1.24 16.60 -4.36
C PRO A 49 1.63 17.59 -3.26
N ASN A 50 1.00 17.45 -2.10
CA ASN A 50 1.22 18.33 -0.97
C ASN A 50 1.26 17.55 0.35
N ARG A 51 1.68 16.28 0.30
CA ARG A 51 1.65 15.37 1.43
C ARG A 51 2.37 16.01 2.60
N GLN A 52 1.66 16.13 3.71
CA GLN A 52 2.26 16.38 5.00
C GLN A 52 2.45 15.04 5.71
N PHE A 53 3.52 14.91 6.48
CA PHE A 53 3.68 13.81 7.40
C PHE A 53 2.75 14.04 8.60
N ASP A 54 1.46 13.76 8.45
CA ASP A 54 0.43 13.98 9.47
C ASP A 54 -0.32 12.68 9.78
N GLY A 55 -0.29 12.25 11.04
CA GLY A 55 -1.02 11.08 11.53
C GLY A 55 -0.19 10.21 12.46
N ILE A 56 -0.50 8.92 12.48
CA ILE A 56 0.10 7.95 13.41
C ILE A 56 0.96 6.95 12.63
N VAL A 57 2.12 6.61 13.16
CA VAL A 57 2.90 5.44 12.72
C VAL A 57 2.84 4.37 13.80
N ARG A 58 2.55 3.13 13.41
CA ARG A 58 2.47 1.99 14.33
C ARG A 58 3.77 1.22 14.32
N VAL A 59 4.44 1.19 15.46
CA VAL A 59 5.73 0.49 15.62
C VAL A 59 5.56 -0.73 16.50
N TYR A 60 6.13 -1.84 16.04
CA TYR A 60 6.24 -3.09 16.78
C TYR A 60 7.73 -3.39 17.02
N LEU A 61 8.09 -3.79 18.24
CA LEU A 61 9.44 -4.18 18.61
C LEU A 61 9.53 -5.70 18.74
N GLY A 62 10.60 -6.28 18.24
CA GLY A 62 10.86 -7.71 18.21
C GLY A 62 9.94 -8.49 17.26
N ARG A 63 10.01 -9.82 17.33
CA ARG A 63 9.14 -10.73 16.57
C ARG A 63 7.88 -11.10 17.36
N TRP A 64 7.29 -10.11 18.02
CA TRP A 64 6.12 -10.31 18.86
C TRP A 64 4.84 -10.04 18.07
N TYR A 65 3.82 -10.87 18.30
CA TYR A 65 2.47 -10.57 17.85
C TYR A 65 1.77 -9.72 18.92
N PRO A 66 1.39 -8.48 18.58
CA PRO A 66 0.77 -7.57 19.52
C PRO A 66 -0.67 -7.99 19.83
N CYS A 67 -1.04 -7.96 21.10
CA CYS A 67 -2.39 -7.79 21.63
C CYS A 67 -2.94 -6.37 21.39
N THR A 68 -3.57 -6.18 20.24
CA THR A 68 -4.29 -4.95 19.90
C THR A 68 -5.79 -5.17 19.83
N ASP A 69 -6.57 -4.09 19.69
CA ASP A 69 -8.00 -4.17 19.35
C ASP A 69 -8.25 -4.91 18.02
N GLU A 70 -7.24 -4.93 17.14
CA GLU A 70 -7.27 -5.66 15.86
C GLU A 70 -6.89 -7.14 16.02
N HIS A 71 -6.19 -7.47 17.12
CA HIS A 71 -5.74 -8.81 17.49
C HIS A 71 -6.12 -9.19 18.95
N PRO A 72 -7.40 -9.10 19.33
CA PRO A 72 -7.83 -9.38 20.70
C PRO A 72 -7.57 -10.84 21.11
N GLU A 73 -7.40 -11.75 20.15
CA GLU A 73 -6.98 -13.13 20.38
C GLU A 73 -5.58 -13.24 21.01
N MET A 74 -4.75 -12.22 20.87
CA MET A 74 -3.43 -12.15 21.48
C MET A 74 -3.48 -11.59 22.92
N CYS A 75 -4.66 -11.18 23.42
CA CYS A 75 -4.83 -10.47 24.71
C CYS A 75 -5.21 -11.32 25.92
N ALA A 76 -5.33 -12.64 25.77
CA ALA A 76 -5.87 -13.46 26.85
C ALA A 76 -4.89 -13.62 28.03
N ALA A 77 -5.29 -13.19 29.24
CA ALA A 77 -4.49 -13.35 30.47
C ALA A 77 -4.30 -14.83 30.89
N ASP A 78 -5.16 -15.72 30.37
CA ASP A 78 -5.15 -17.16 30.59
C ASP A 78 -4.69 -17.94 29.35
N MET A 79 -4.03 -17.29 28.39
CA MET A 79 -3.48 -17.95 27.21
C MET A 79 -2.57 -19.09 27.67
N PRO A 80 -2.91 -20.36 27.38
CA PRO A 80 -2.06 -21.48 27.75
C PRO A 80 -0.64 -21.30 27.17
N ALA A 81 0.40 -21.77 27.87
CA ALA A 81 1.78 -21.75 27.36
C ALA A 81 1.92 -22.50 26.01
N ASP A 82 0.98 -23.40 25.73
CA ASP A 82 0.78 -24.18 24.51
C ASP A 82 -0.36 -23.67 23.62
N TYR A 83 -0.95 -22.50 23.91
CA TYR A 83 -1.75 -21.80 22.91
C TYR A 83 -0.84 -21.57 21.70
N GLU A 84 -1.36 -21.63 20.49
CA GLU A 84 -0.56 -21.50 19.27
C GLU A 84 -1.11 -20.36 18.44
N LEU A 85 -0.20 -19.58 17.85
CA LEU A 85 -0.57 -18.45 17.00
C LEU A 85 -1.53 -18.97 15.93
N PRO A 86 -2.70 -18.34 15.74
CA PRO A 86 -3.56 -18.72 14.65
C PRO A 86 -2.77 -18.67 13.36
N THR A 87 -2.99 -19.67 12.51
CA THR A 87 -2.35 -19.74 11.21
C THR A 87 -2.59 -18.44 10.48
N THR A 88 -1.51 -17.88 9.97
CA THR A 88 -1.61 -16.82 8.97
C THR A 88 -2.24 -17.45 7.74
N GLY A 89 -3.44 -16.98 7.43
CA GLY A 89 -4.26 -17.55 6.38
C GLY A 89 -4.65 -19.02 6.64
N SER A 90 -5.17 -19.40 7.81
CA SER A 90 -6.33 -20.33 7.86
C SER A 90 -7.57 -19.45 7.95
N GLN A 91 -8.43 -19.37 6.95
CA GLN A 91 -9.05 -20.45 6.19
C GLN A 91 -10.21 -21.20 6.83
N ALA A 92 -10.59 -20.83 8.05
CA ALA A 92 -11.90 -21.11 8.61
C ALA A 92 -12.16 -20.07 9.69
N GLY A 93 -13.34 -19.44 9.71
CA GLY A 93 -13.80 -18.50 10.77
C GLY A 93 -13.92 -19.09 12.18
N THR A 94 -13.01 -19.97 12.58
CA THR A 94 -12.72 -20.37 13.95
C THR A 94 -11.22 -20.35 14.10
N TYR A 95 -10.69 -19.36 14.82
CA TYR A 95 -9.30 -19.31 15.28
C TYR A 95 -8.95 -20.66 15.91
N GLY A 96 -8.22 -21.48 15.14
CA GLY A 96 -8.04 -22.88 15.43
C GLY A 96 -7.11 -23.07 16.60
N LYS A 97 -7.65 -23.50 17.75
CA LYS A 97 -6.83 -24.26 18.70
C LYS A 97 -6.14 -25.39 17.92
N PRO A 98 -4.84 -25.61 18.10
CA PRO A 98 -4.18 -26.70 17.42
C PRO A 98 -4.89 -28.01 17.74
N LYS A 99 -5.14 -28.82 16.70
CA LYS A 99 -5.88 -30.08 16.89
C LYS A 99 -5.03 -31.08 17.66
N ASP A 100 -3.70 -31.04 17.49
CA ASP A 100 -2.71 -31.88 18.18
C ASP A 100 -1.25 -31.44 17.91
N GLU A 101 -0.29 -32.21 18.43
CA GLU A 101 1.16 -32.03 18.29
C GLU A 101 1.69 -32.00 16.85
N ASN A 102 0.94 -32.49 15.86
CA ASN A 102 1.32 -32.48 14.45
C ASN A 102 0.93 -31.19 13.74
N ASP A 103 0.31 -30.23 14.44
CA ASP A 103 -0.13 -28.97 13.86
C ASP A 103 1.05 -28.21 13.21
N ARG A 104 0.88 -27.87 11.94
CA ARG A 104 1.84 -27.13 11.11
C ARG A 104 1.98 -25.66 11.54
N ASN A 105 1.11 -25.19 12.43
CA ASN A 105 1.10 -23.81 12.92
C ASN A 105 2.22 -23.50 13.93
N LYS A 106 2.99 -24.52 14.36
CA LYS A 106 4.12 -24.39 15.30
C LYS A 106 5.42 -23.90 14.68
N ASN A 107 5.50 -23.77 13.34
CA ASN A 107 6.80 -23.72 12.66
C ASN A 107 7.43 -22.31 12.52
N LYS A 108 6.96 -21.30 13.27
CA LYS A 108 7.73 -20.05 13.43
C LYS A 108 8.49 -20.08 14.76
N TYR A 109 9.74 -20.49 14.74
CA TYR A 109 10.54 -20.62 15.96
C TYR A 109 10.83 -19.26 16.60
N TYR A 110 10.99 -18.22 15.79
CA TYR A 110 11.39 -16.90 16.27
C TYR A 110 10.24 -15.92 16.52
N ASN A 111 8.98 -16.30 16.24
CA ASN A 111 7.86 -15.42 16.56
C ASN A 111 7.30 -15.75 17.94
N SER A 112 7.34 -14.75 18.82
CA SER A 112 6.98 -14.89 20.24
C SER A 112 5.67 -14.15 20.54
N ARG A 113 5.07 -14.41 21.70
CA ARG A 113 3.85 -13.73 22.16
C ARG A 113 4.09 -12.97 23.44
N THR A 114 3.56 -11.76 23.51
CA THR A 114 3.58 -10.99 24.75
C THR A 114 2.19 -11.02 25.38
N SER A 115 2.16 -11.00 26.72
CA SER A 115 0.93 -10.73 27.49
C SER A 115 0.82 -9.25 27.89
N ASP A 116 1.84 -8.46 27.58
CA ASP A 116 1.96 -7.03 27.85
C ASP A 116 2.41 -6.31 26.59
N ASP A 117 1.45 -5.72 25.90
CA ASP A 117 1.67 -5.00 24.64
C ASP A 117 2.35 -3.65 24.83
N SER A 118 2.20 -3.05 26.01
CA SER A 118 2.80 -1.75 26.29
C SER A 118 4.33 -1.76 26.14
N LYS A 119 4.93 -2.96 26.22
CA LYS A 119 6.35 -3.19 25.98
C LYS A 119 6.73 -3.25 24.49
N TYR A 120 5.87 -3.73 23.60
CA TYR A 120 6.30 -4.07 22.23
C TYR A 120 5.54 -3.33 21.13
N TYR A 121 4.53 -2.53 21.48
CA TYR A 121 3.74 -1.75 20.54
C TYR A 121 3.72 -0.27 20.92
N LEU A 122 3.89 0.60 19.92
CA LEU A 122 3.80 2.04 20.08
C LEU A 122 3.00 2.65 18.93
N GLU A 123 2.14 3.62 19.27
CA GLU A 123 1.59 4.58 18.32
C GLU A 123 2.37 5.89 18.44
N ILE A 124 3.03 6.28 17.37
CA ILE A 124 3.86 7.48 17.33
C ILE A 124 3.12 8.55 16.55
N GLN A 125 2.89 9.71 17.17
CA GLN A 125 2.32 10.86 16.47
C GLN A 125 3.39 11.51 15.61
N SER A 126 3.01 11.90 14.40
CA SER A 126 3.91 12.58 13.48
C SER A 126 4.50 13.88 14.05
N ASP A 127 3.74 14.58 14.90
CA ASP A 127 4.19 15.82 15.53
C ASP A 127 5.36 15.60 16.50
N ASP A 128 5.39 14.44 17.17
CA ASP A 128 6.49 14.09 18.08
C ASP A 128 7.80 13.86 17.29
N ILE A 129 7.71 13.26 16.09
CA ILE A 129 8.87 13.11 15.19
C ILE A 129 9.37 14.48 14.72
N LYS A 130 8.44 15.37 14.33
CA LYS A 130 8.77 16.73 13.86
C LYS A 130 9.39 17.58 14.97
N GLU A 131 8.96 17.42 16.22
CA GLU A 131 9.57 18.09 17.37
C GLU A 131 10.96 17.52 17.69
N TRP A 132 11.14 16.21 17.57
CA TRP A 132 12.44 15.56 17.77
C TRP A 132 13.48 16.00 16.73
N ARG A 133 13.09 16.13 15.46
CA ARG A 133 14.00 16.50 14.38
C ARG A 133 13.28 17.15 13.20
N GLU A 134 13.84 18.26 12.70
CA GLU A 134 13.29 19.00 11.56
C GLU A 134 13.39 18.25 10.21
N SER A 135 14.48 17.50 10.01
CA SER A 135 14.79 16.82 8.74
C SER A 135 15.26 15.39 8.97
N SER A 136 15.03 14.52 7.99
CA SER A 136 15.59 13.16 7.94
C SER A 136 17.13 13.17 8.04
N ILE A 137 17.72 12.08 8.52
CA ILE A 137 19.16 11.81 8.38
C ILE A 137 19.65 11.82 6.92
N ARG A 138 18.76 11.59 5.95
CA ARG A 138 19.03 11.68 4.51
C ARG A 138 18.41 12.95 3.93
N GLU A 139 18.95 14.10 4.34
CA GLU A 139 18.56 15.43 3.82
C GLU A 139 18.82 15.57 2.31
N ASP A 140 19.65 14.70 1.74
CA ASP A 140 19.88 14.59 0.29
C ASP A 140 18.73 13.89 -0.46
N ILE A 141 17.89 13.12 0.25
CA ILE A 141 16.71 12.43 -0.32
C ILE A 141 15.43 13.16 0.06
N PHE A 142 15.21 13.44 1.33
CA PHE A 142 13.93 13.93 1.83
C PHE A 142 13.92 15.45 2.00
N VAL A 143 12.77 16.07 1.72
CA VAL A 143 12.52 17.46 2.12
C VAL A 143 12.27 17.55 3.64
N PRO A 144 12.44 18.73 4.27
CA PRO A 144 12.14 18.89 5.69
C PRO A 144 10.72 18.45 6.06
N GLY A 145 10.57 17.82 7.23
CA GLY A 145 9.30 17.25 7.70
C GLY A 145 8.92 15.89 7.11
N GLN A 146 9.80 15.28 6.31
CA GLN A 146 9.63 13.92 5.77
C GLN A 146 10.75 13.01 6.30
N TYR A 147 10.41 11.75 6.56
CA TYR A 147 11.25 10.84 7.34
C TYR A 147 11.32 9.44 6.73
N SER A 148 12.44 8.77 6.97
CA SER A 148 12.68 7.38 6.62
C SER A 148 12.32 6.42 7.76
N ILE A 149 12.28 5.12 7.48
CA ILE A 149 12.11 4.09 8.53
C ILE A 149 13.25 4.17 9.55
N LEU A 150 14.49 4.44 9.12
CA LEU A 150 15.63 4.58 10.03
C LEU A 150 15.47 5.80 10.96
N ASP A 151 14.87 6.90 10.49
CA ASP A 151 14.55 8.04 11.35
C ASP A 151 13.55 7.66 12.45
N ILE A 152 12.50 6.90 12.11
CA ILE A 152 11.53 6.40 13.10
C ILE A 152 12.21 5.48 14.11
N MET A 153 13.11 4.61 13.64
CA MET A 153 13.86 3.70 14.51
C MET A 153 14.76 4.45 15.51
N LEU A 154 15.44 5.51 15.06
CA LEU A 154 16.24 6.38 15.91
C LEU A 154 15.38 7.18 16.90
N TYR A 155 14.21 7.66 16.47
CA TYR A 155 13.26 8.33 17.36
C TYR A 155 12.79 7.40 18.47
N VAL A 156 12.38 6.17 18.13
CA VAL A 156 11.92 5.18 19.13
C VAL A 156 13.03 4.89 20.14
N SER A 157 14.28 4.75 19.68
CA SER A 157 15.42 4.60 20.58
C SER A 157 15.64 5.81 21.50
N SER A 158 15.26 7.02 21.07
CA SER A 158 15.43 8.22 21.90
C SER A 158 14.41 8.36 23.03
N ILE A 159 13.26 7.68 22.92
CA ILE A 159 12.17 7.76 23.90
C ILE A 159 12.05 6.49 24.77
N ARG A 160 12.81 5.44 24.44
CA ARG A 160 12.80 4.16 25.15
C ARG A 160 14.14 3.91 25.81
N ASP A 161 14.11 3.40 27.04
CA ASP A 161 15.30 3.02 27.80
C ASP A 161 15.72 1.56 27.57
N ASP A 162 14.81 0.73 27.05
CA ASP A 162 15.01 -0.68 26.72
C ASP A 162 15.38 -0.94 25.25
N LEU A 163 15.50 0.11 24.42
CA LEU A 163 15.93 0.02 23.02
C LEU A 163 16.98 1.08 22.69
N GLU A 164 18.20 0.64 22.38
CA GLU A 164 19.29 1.49 21.92
C GLU A 164 19.62 1.19 20.46
N VAL A 165 19.59 2.22 19.61
CA VAL A 165 20.00 2.14 18.20
C VAL A 165 21.24 3.00 18.02
N THR A 166 22.39 2.35 17.85
CA THR A 166 23.65 3.03 17.58
C THR A 166 23.82 3.20 16.07
N LEU A 167 23.72 4.45 15.61
CA LEU A 167 23.98 4.79 14.21
C LEU A 167 25.49 4.79 13.94
N GLY A 168 25.91 4.00 12.95
CA GLY A 168 27.28 3.94 12.47
C GLY A 168 27.61 5.04 11.45
N GLU A 169 28.78 4.92 10.82
CA GLU A 169 29.14 5.77 9.69
C GLU A 169 28.33 5.42 8.43
N PHE A 170 28.25 6.36 7.49
CA PHE A 170 27.65 6.09 6.19
C PHE A 170 28.50 5.08 5.40
N ASN A 171 27.92 3.93 5.09
CA ASN A 171 28.60 2.87 4.38
C ASN A 171 28.54 3.12 2.87
N THR A 172 29.64 3.66 2.31
CA THR A 172 29.72 3.95 0.86
C THR A 172 29.69 2.71 -0.04
N GLU A 173 29.93 1.51 0.49
CA GLU A 173 29.83 0.26 -0.29
C GLU A 173 28.38 -0.20 -0.43
N LEU A 174 27.54 0.08 0.58
CA LEU A 174 26.12 -0.25 0.56
C LEU A 174 25.24 0.95 0.19
N ASN A 175 25.79 2.16 0.24
CA ASN A 175 25.10 3.44 0.05
C ASN A 175 23.95 3.65 1.07
N THR A 176 24.18 3.30 2.33
CA THR A 176 23.24 3.42 3.46
C THR A 176 24.03 3.60 4.76
N TYR A 177 23.40 4.05 5.84
CA TYR A 177 23.99 3.97 7.18
C TYR A 177 24.01 2.53 7.71
N ASP A 178 25.14 2.14 8.32
CA ASP A 178 25.18 0.98 9.21
C ASP A 178 24.57 1.34 10.57
N PHE A 179 24.01 0.35 11.28
CA PHE A 179 23.53 0.53 12.65
C PHE A 179 23.62 -0.78 13.42
N SER A 180 23.61 -0.69 14.75
CA SER A 180 23.45 -1.82 15.65
C SER A 180 22.35 -1.53 16.68
N VAL A 181 21.77 -2.58 17.23
CA VAL A 181 20.66 -2.50 18.19
C VAL A 181 21.00 -3.24 19.46
N SER A 182 20.83 -2.57 20.60
CA SER A 182 20.66 -3.23 21.89
C SER A 182 19.17 -3.19 22.26
N PHE A 183 18.61 -4.33 22.64
CA PHE A 183 17.22 -4.45 23.08
C PHE A 183 17.14 -5.30 24.34
N ASP A 184 16.63 -4.71 25.42
CA ASP A 184 16.33 -5.38 26.69
C ASP A 184 14.91 -5.92 26.58
N ALA A 185 14.79 -7.20 26.22
CA ALA A 185 13.51 -7.78 25.88
C ALA A 185 12.64 -8.02 27.12
N ASN A 186 13.25 -8.22 28.29
CA ASN A 186 12.53 -8.57 29.51
C ASN A 186 12.26 -7.32 30.40
N GLY A 187 12.98 -6.22 30.19
CA GLY A 187 12.87 -4.94 30.89
C GLY A 187 13.58 -4.92 32.25
N ASP A 188 14.64 -5.71 32.43
CA ASP A 188 15.40 -5.79 33.69
C ASP A 188 16.60 -4.83 33.77
N GLY A 189 16.90 -4.12 32.68
CA GLY A 189 17.99 -3.17 32.52
C GLY A 189 19.31 -3.79 32.09
N ASP A 190 19.38 -5.11 31.87
CA ASP A 190 20.48 -5.79 31.20
C ASP A 190 20.12 -6.03 29.72
N PHE A 191 21.11 -5.85 28.85
CA PHE A 191 20.97 -6.08 27.41
C PHE A 191 21.67 -7.37 26.97
N ASN A 192 22.25 -8.11 27.91
CA ASN A 192 23.21 -9.19 27.63
C ASN A 192 22.68 -10.59 27.94
N ASP A 193 21.40 -10.77 28.29
CA ASP A 193 20.83 -12.09 28.53
C ASP A 193 20.11 -12.65 27.29
N ALA A 194 20.90 -13.26 26.40
CA ALA A 194 20.36 -13.91 25.21
C ALA A 194 19.38 -15.06 25.52
N ALA A 195 19.38 -15.63 26.74
CA ALA A 195 18.43 -16.68 27.12
C ALA A 195 17.03 -16.11 27.40
N GLU A 196 16.96 -14.85 27.84
CA GLU A 196 15.73 -14.09 28.05
C GLU A 196 15.32 -13.28 26.81
N GLY A 197 16.13 -13.35 25.73
CA GLY A 197 15.84 -12.74 24.44
C GLY A 197 16.47 -11.37 24.23
N ASP A 198 17.43 -10.98 25.06
CA ASP A 198 18.11 -9.68 24.93
C ASP A 198 19.12 -9.68 23.78
N TYR A 199 19.36 -8.46 23.29
CA TYR A 199 20.34 -8.17 22.26
C TYR A 199 21.24 -7.04 22.74
N LYS A 200 22.56 -7.17 22.54
CA LYS A 200 23.54 -6.11 22.80
C LYS A 200 24.33 -5.80 21.55
N GLU A 201 24.29 -4.55 21.10
CA GLU A 201 25.04 -4.05 19.93
C GLU A 201 24.92 -4.98 18.70
N SER A 202 23.73 -5.56 18.48
CA SER A 202 23.49 -6.53 17.43
C SER A 202 23.31 -5.85 16.08
N GLU A 203 24.10 -6.26 15.08
CA GLU A 203 23.89 -5.89 13.67
C GLU A 203 22.75 -6.69 13.01
N ASN A 204 22.21 -7.69 13.70
CA ASN A 204 21.24 -8.63 13.14
C ASN A 204 19.82 -8.15 13.42
N TRP A 205 19.53 -6.91 13.04
CA TRP A 205 18.22 -6.29 13.16
C TRP A 205 17.79 -5.72 11.82
N TYR A 206 16.52 -5.89 11.50
CA TYR A 206 15.95 -5.33 10.28
C TYR A 206 14.46 -5.05 10.46
N VAL A 207 13.84 -4.60 9.37
CA VAL A 207 12.46 -4.14 9.39
C VAL A 207 11.59 -4.96 8.46
N ALA A 208 10.37 -5.20 8.91
CA ALA A 208 9.24 -5.56 8.07
C ALA A 208 8.18 -4.46 8.15
N SER A 209 7.46 -4.18 7.06
CA SER A 209 6.46 -3.12 7.07
C SER A 209 5.25 -3.41 6.19
N THR A 210 4.13 -2.75 6.46
CA THR A 210 2.98 -2.64 5.54
C THR A 210 2.41 -1.23 5.60
N TYR A 211 1.66 -0.87 4.56
CA TYR A 211 0.94 0.40 4.53
C TYR A 211 -0.30 0.41 5.39
N ASP A 212 -0.88 1.61 5.48
CA ASP A 212 -2.25 1.76 5.93
C ASP A 212 -3.18 0.95 5.03
N GLN A 213 -3.82 -0.06 5.62
CA GLN A 213 -4.77 -0.92 4.93
C GLN A 213 -6.20 -0.33 4.98
N GLY A 214 -6.37 0.78 5.71
CA GLY A 214 -7.66 1.36 6.03
C GLY A 214 -8.54 0.44 6.88
N ASP A 215 -9.81 0.79 6.96
CA ASP A 215 -10.90 0.01 7.54
C ASP A 215 -11.39 -1.10 6.57
N ASN A 216 -10.53 -1.63 5.69
CA ASN A 216 -10.81 -2.93 5.09
C ASN A 216 -10.68 -3.95 6.22
N LEU A 217 -11.76 -4.18 6.98
CA LEU A 217 -11.86 -5.02 8.20
C LEU A 217 -11.55 -6.51 7.97
N LYS A 218 -10.76 -6.83 6.94
CA LYS A 218 -9.89 -8.00 6.93
C LYS A 218 -8.97 -7.81 8.13
N ILE A 219 -9.13 -8.67 9.13
CA ILE A 219 -8.23 -8.81 10.30
C ILE A 219 -6.81 -8.47 9.82
N ALA A 220 -6.24 -7.38 10.34
CA ALA A 220 -4.94 -6.88 9.93
C ALA A 220 -4.00 -8.07 9.89
N ASN A 221 -3.38 -8.38 8.75
CA ASN A 221 -2.46 -9.50 8.73
C ASN A 221 -1.27 -9.09 9.59
N PRO A 222 -0.96 -9.77 10.70
CA PRO A 222 0.16 -9.37 11.53
C PRO A 222 1.51 -9.74 10.88
N ILE A 223 1.49 -10.39 9.71
CA ILE A 223 2.65 -10.50 8.84
C ILE A 223 2.83 -9.17 8.12
N LEU A 224 3.99 -8.57 8.36
CA LEU A 224 4.47 -7.44 7.59
C LEU A 224 5.43 -7.92 6.49
N ASP A 225 5.56 -7.14 5.42
CA ASP A 225 6.44 -7.48 4.30
C ASP A 225 7.89 -7.29 4.73
N THR A 226 8.67 -8.37 4.70
CA THR A 226 10.11 -8.32 5.01
C THR A 226 10.85 -7.55 3.91
N LEU A 227 11.68 -6.59 4.29
CA LEU A 227 12.30 -5.66 3.36
C LEU A 227 13.71 -6.12 2.92
N TYR A 228 14.11 -5.74 1.70
CA TYR A 228 15.52 -5.66 1.27
C TYR A 228 15.97 -4.22 0.98
N GLU A 229 15.05 -3.27 0.98
CA GLU A 229 15.30 -1.85 0.71
C GLU A 229 16.04 -1.17 1.85
N ARG A 230 16.89 -0.19 1.53
CA ARG A 230 17.64 0.60 2.52
C ARG A 230 16.67 1.38 3.40
N LEU A 231 16.82 1.23 4.71
CA LEU A 231 15.87 1.78 5.68
C LEU A 231 15.93 3.32 5.78
N ASP A 232 17.06 3.91 5.40
CA ASP A 232 17.28 5.35 5.32
C ASP A 232 16.76 5.96 4.00
N GLU A 233 16.37 5.14 3.02
CA GLU A 233 15.71 5.56 1.77
C GLU A 233 14.20 5.25 1.79
N PHE A 234 13.74 4.43 2.74
CA PHE A 234 12.36 3.98 2.81
C PHE A 234 11.46 5.06 3.42
N TRP A 235 10.72 5.79 2.59
CA TRP A 235 9.79 6.82 3.02
C TRP A 235 8.68 6.26 3.93
N VAL A 236 8.49 6.90 5.09
CA VAL A 236 7.41 6.56 6.03
C VAL A 236 6.17 7.40 5.75
N GLN A 237 5.05 6.71 5.54
CA GLN A 237 3.75 7.31 5.37
C GLN A 237 2.92 7.14 6.66
N PRO A 238 2.07 8.12 7.01
CA PRO A 238 1.09 7.95 8.08
C PRO A 238 0.21 6.71 7.88
N GLY A 239 -0.12 6.05 8.98
CA GLY A 239 -0.90 4.81 9.06
C GLY A 239 -0.07 3.54 8.82
N MET A 240 1.20 3.65 8.42
CA MET A 240 2.09 2.50 8.24
C MET A 240 2.27 1.68 9.51
N ASN A 241 2.40 0.37 9.32
CA ASN A 241 2.80 -0.59 10.33
C ASN A 241 4.27 -0.97 10.09
N ILE A 242 5.11 -0.81 11.10
CA ILE A 242 6.56 -1.03 11.01
C ILE A 242 6.99 -1.93 12.16
N ARG A 243 7.65 -3.04 11.87
CA ARG A 243 8.21 -3.93 12.88
C ARG A 243 9.73 -3.88 12.84
N PHE A 244 10.33 -3.42 13.92
CA PHE A 244 11.77 -3.53 14.18
C PHE A 244 12.00 -4.88 14.83
N GLN A 245 12.76 -5.77 14.19
CA GLN A 245 12.89 -7.15 14.66
C GLN A 245 14.31 -7.68 14.49
N PRO A 246 14.73 -8.60 15.38
CA PRO A 246 15.92 -9.38 15.13
C PRO A 246 15.72 -10.23 13.87
N VAL A 247 16.78 -10.33 13.09
CA VAL A 247 16.88 -11.21 11.92
C VAL A 247 18.04 -12.17 12.10
N SER A 248 18.11 -13.24 11.32
CA SER A 248 19.30 -14.08 11.33
C SER A 248 20.48 -13.36 10.65
N PRO A 249 21.73 -13.76 10.94
CA PRO A 249 22.89 -13.27 10.20
C PRO A 249 22.76 -13.49 8.70
N VAL A 250 22.14 -14.60 8.26
CA VAL A 250 21.98 -14.87 6.83
C VAL A 250 20.99 -13.92 6.18
N MET A 251 19.87 -13.60 6.84
CA MET A 251 18.93 -12.59 6.33
C MET A 251 19.61 -11.21 6.22
N ARG A 252 20.37 -10.80 7.24
CA ARG A 252 21.17 -9.56 7.21
C ARG A 252 22.15 -9.56 6.03
N ASP A 253 22.90 -10.64 5.86
CA ASP A 253 23.91 -10.75 4.79
C ASP A 253 23.24 -10.79 3.41
N ARG A 254 22.05 -11.39 3.30
CA ARG A 254 21.24 -11.42 2.08
C ARG A 254 20.77 -10.01 1.68
N VAL A 255 20.29 -9.21 2.65
CA VAL A 255 19.96 -7.78 2.43
C VAL A 255 21.19 -7.02 1.93
N LYS A 256 22.32 -7.13 2.64
CA LYS A 256 23.57 -6.45 2.29
C LYS A 256 24.06 -6.85 0.90
N GLN A 257 23.88 -8.12 0.50
CA GLN A 257 24.19 -8.61 -0.83
C GLN A 257 23.36 -7.87 -1.91
N MET A 258 22.06 -7.67 -1.69
CA MET A 258 21.19 -6.98 -2.65
C MET A 258 21.61 -5.51 -2.79
N GLN A 259 21.77 -4.82 -1.66
CA GLN A 259 22.17 -3.42 -1.64
C GLN A 259 23.55 -3.21 -2.27
N LYS A 260 24.51 -4.10 -1.98
CA LYS A 260 25.83 -4.07 -2.61
C LYS A 260 25.76 -4.24 -4.12
N ALA A 261 24.94 -5.16 -4.64
CA ALA A 261 24.78 -5.36 -6.08
C ALA A 261 24.27 -4.07 -6.77
N GLU A 262 23.32 -3.37 -6.15
CA GLU A 262 22.81 -2.09 -6.64
C GLU A 262 23.88 -0.98 -6.62
N THR A 263 24.66 -0.87 -5.54
CA THR A 263 25.75 0.13 -5.45
C THR A 263 26.88 -0.17 -6.44
N ASP A 264 27.28 -1.44 -6.59
CA ASP A 264 28.29 -1.86 -7.56
C ASP A 264 27.84 -1.54 -9.00
N ARG A 265 26.54 -1.72 -9.29
CA ARG A 265 25.93 -1.32 -10.57
C ARG A 265 25.95 0.18 -10.79
N LEU A 266 25.57 0.98 -9.79
CA LEU A 266 25.66 2.45 -9.86
C LEU A 266 27.09 2.90 -10.19
N LYS A 267 28.09 2.34 -9.50
CA LYS A 267 29.51 2.63 -9.73
C LYS A 267 29.98 2.20 -11.11
N ALA A 268 29.57 1.02 -11.58
CA ALA A 268 29.89 0.53 -12.92
C ALA A 268 29.31 1.43 -14.03
N ASN A 269 28.16 2.07 -13.75
CA ASN A 269 27.50 3.02 -14.64
C ASN A 269 28.01 4.46 -14.49
N GLY A 270 29.11 4.69 -13.76
CA GLY A 270 29.69 6.02 -13.58
C GLY A 270 28.80 6.96 -12.76
N GLY A 271 28.03 6.42 -11.80
CA GLY A 271 27.10 7.18 -10.96
C GLY A 271 25.74 7.43 -11.60
N LYS A 272 25.46 6.82 -12.76
CA LYS A 272 24.15 6.92 -13.43
C LYS A 272 23.24 5.78 -13.03
N VAL A 273 21.97 6.11 -12.80
CA VAL A 273 20.92 5.11 -12.57
C VAL A 273 20.47 4.58 -13.93
N ILE A 274 21.01 3.44 -14.33
CA ILE A 274 20.64 2.74 -15.56
C ILE A 274 19.86 1.49 -15.19
N LEU A 275 18.63 1.37 -15.68
CA LEU A 275 17.85 0.14 -15.53
C LEU A 275 18.20 -0.83 -16.67
N PRO A 276 18.73 -2.03 -16.37
CA PRO A 276 19.07 -2.99 -17.40
C PRO A 276 17.87 -3.49 -18.20
N VAL A 277 16.75 -3.80 -17.54
CA VAL A 277 15.55 -4.35 -18.20
C VAL A 277 14.27 -3.84 -17.55
N LEU A 278 13.35 -3.35 -18.38
CA LEU A 278 11.94 -3.17 -18.06
C LEU A 278 11.14 -4.16 -18.88
N ASN A 279 10.32 -5.00 -18.25
CA ASN A 279 9.50 -5.98 -18.94
C ASN A 279 8.06 -6.01 -18.41
N THR A 280 7.17 -6.65 -19.16
CA THR A 280 5.85 -7.07 -18.67
C THR A 280 5.87 -8.55 -18.32
N MET A 281 5.08 -8.91 -17.31
CA MET A 281 4.76 -10.27 -16.93
C MET A 281 3.25 -10.43 -16.92
N PHE A 282 2.77 -11.59 -17.33
CA PHE A 282 1.35 -11.89 -17.30
C PHE A 282 1.12 -13.15 -16.49
N LEU A 283 0.31 -13.05 -15.44
CA LEU A 283 -0.02 -14.19 -14.57
C LEU A 283 -0.95 -15.21 -15.26
N ASP A 284 -1.33 -14.96 -16.52
CA ASP A 284 -2.12 -15.85 -17.38
C ASP A 284 -1.26 -16.74 -18.29
N GLY A 285 0.06 -16.78 -18.08
CA GLY A 285 0.98 -17.66 -18.79
C GLY A 285 1.49 -17.14 -20.13
N ARG A 286 1.13 -15.92 -20.54
CA ARG A 286 1.76 -15.25 -21.69
C ARG A 286 3.25 -15.01 -21.42
N THR A 287 4.05 -15.09 -22.48
CA THR A 287 5.50 -14.85 -22.40
C THR A 287 5.79 -13.42 -21.96
N PRO A 288 6.72 -13.20 -21.02
CA PRO A 288 7.17 -11.87 -20.66
C PRO A 288 7.68 -11.10 -21.89
N GLU A 289 7.33 -9.83 -21.99
CA GLU A 289 7.75 -8.95 -23.09
C GLU A 289 8.72 -7.90 -22.57
N VAL A 290 9.90 -7.80 -23.20
CA VAL A 290 10.88 -6.76 -22.88
C VAL A 290 10.42 -5.46 -23.53
N MET A 291 10.11 -4.45 -22.72
CA MET A 291 9.65 -3.14 -23.18
C MET A 291 10.82 -2.19 -23.47
N ALA A 292 11.81 -2.16 -22.57
CA ALA A 292 13.02 -1.34 -22.73
C ALA A 292 14.23 -2.01 -22.06
N THR A 293 15.43 -1.67 -22.52
CA THR A 293 16.68 -2.20 -21.97
C THR A 293 17.76 -1.15 -21.89
N ASN A 294 18.59 -1.22 -20.84
CA ASN A 294 19.80 -0.43 -20.63
C ASN A 294 19.59 1.08 -20.83
N PHE A 295 18.57 1.64 -20.18
CA PHE A 295 18.26 3.05 -20.29
C PHE A 295 18.56 3.80 -18.99
N GLU A 296 19.09 5.01 -19.14
CA GLU A 296 19.32 5.93 -18.02
C GLU A 296 17.96 6.47 -17.56
N VAL A 297 17.64 6.29 -16.29
CA VAL A 297 16.40 6.78 -15.68
C VAL A 297 16.60 8.23 -15.31
N LYS A 298 15.67 9.10 -15.74
CA LYS A 298 15.71 10.53 -15.45
C LYS A 298 14.80 10.86 -14.27
N ALA A 299 15.19 11.82 -13.44
CA ALA A 299 14.33 12.34 -12.39
C ALA A 299 13.28 13.30 -12.97
N TYR A 300 12.00 12.99 -12.77
CA TYR A 300 10.86 13.80 -13.18
C TYR A 300 10.37 14.75 -12.07
N ASN A 301 10.84 14.55 -10.84
CA ASN A 301 10.51 15.35 -9.66
C ASN A 301 8.99 15.43 -9.42
N LEU A 302 8.29 14.29 -9.53
CA LEU A 302 6.83 14.21 -9.41
C LEU A 302 6.32 14.34 -7.98
N ARG A 303 7.20 14.20 -6.98
CA ARG A 303 6.90 14.27 -5.54
C ARG A 303 7.78 15.31 -4.83
N PRO A 304 7.71 16.60 -5.22
CA PRO A 304 8.51 17.66 -4.59
C PRO A 304 8.07 17.96 -3.15
N ASP A 305 6.92 17.42 -2.72
CA ASP A 305 6.42 17.40 -1.36
C ASP A 305 7.12 16.38 -0.45
N VAL A 306 7.82 15.40 -1.04
CA VAL A 306 8.50 14.32 -0.33
C VAL A 306 10.01 14.36 -0.53
N TYR A 307 10.44 14.53 -1.79
CA TYR A 307 11.84 14.34 -2.17
C TYR A 307 12.52 15.62 -2.64
N GLN A 308 13.83 15.68 -2.40
CA GLN A 308 14.70 16.69 -2.97
C GLN A 308 14.73 16.60 -4.50
N PRO A 309 14.94 17.72 -5.22
CA PRO A 309 15.11 17.68 -6.66
C PRO A 309 16.24 16.73 -7.10
N GLY A 310 15.95 15.87 -8.06
CA GLY A 310 16.88 14.89 -8.63
C GLY A 310 16.81 13.50 -8.03
N VAL A 311 16.03 13.29 -6.97
CA VAL A 311 15.78 11.94 -6.43
C VAL A 311 14.98 11.13 -7.45
N ILE A 312 15.47 9.93 -7.73
CA ILE A 312 14.84 8.97 -8.65
C ILE A 312 14.04 7.96 -7.83
N THR A 313 12.83 7.65 -8.30
CA THR A 313 11.90 6.65 -7.79
C THR A 313 11.64 5.58 -8.86
N LEU A 314 10.93 4.50 -8.52
CA LEU A 314 10.48 3.53 -9.51
C LEU A 314 9.45 4.13 -10.48
N MET A 315 8.74 5.20 -10.12
CA MET A 315 7.84 5.90 -11.04
C MET A 315 8.62 6.57 -12.17
N ASP A 316 9.80 7.12 -11.89
CA ASP A 316 10.67 7.74 -12.88
C ASP A 316 11.14 6.77 -13.97
N VAL A 317 11.23 5.47 -13.65
CA VAL A 317 11.45 4.40 -14.64
C VAL A 317 10.32 4.39 -15.67
N LEU A 318 9.09 4.43 -15.18
CA LEU A 318 7.87 4.38 -16.00
C LEU A 318 7.70 5.65 -16.83
N MET A 319 8.02 6.80 -16.25
CA MET A 319 8.03 8.08 -16.96
C MET A 319 9.08 8.10 -18.06
N THR A 320 10.31 7.66 -17.76
CA THR A 320 11.38 7.59 -18.78
C THR A 320 11.01 6.61 -19.90
N ALA A 321 10.42 5.46 -19.56
CA ALA A 321 9.93 4.48 -20.52
C ALA A 321 8.86 5.07 -21.45
N HIS A 322 7.94 5.87 -20.91
CA HIS A 322 6.96 6.59 -21.71
C HIS A 322 7.60 7.64 -22.63
N ASP A 323 8.35 8.57 -22.06
CA ASP A 323 8.87 9.74 -22.77
C ASP A 323 9.94 9.42 -23.82
N GLU A 324 10.83 8.47 -23.53
CA GLU A 324 11.98 8.19 -24.40
C GLU A 324 11.77 7.00 -25.32
N PHE A 325 10.94 6.04 -24.91
CA PHE A 325 10.72 4.80 -25.65
C PHE A 325 9.32 4.69 -26.24
N GLY A 326 8.42 5.65 -25.95
CA GLY A 326 7.06 5.67 -26.48
C GLY A 326 6.19 4.51 -25.97
N ILE A 327 6.57 3.93 -24.84
CA ILE A 327 5.81 2.85 -24.20
C ILE A 327 4.52 3.47 -23.64
N ASP A 328 3.38 2.85 -23.93
CA ASP A 328 2.09 3.35 -23.45
C ASP A 328 1.90 2.97 -21.98
N ILE A 329 2.43 3.79 -21.08
CA ILE A 329 2.21 3.67 -19.64
C ILE A 329 1.39 4.88 -19.19
N ARG A 330 0.32 4.65 -18.45
CA ARG A 330 -0.43 5.73 -17.79
C ARG A 330 -0.49 5.52 -16.30
N LEU A 331 -0.49 6.64 -15.58
CA LEU A 331 -0.41 6.69 -14.13
C LEU A 331 -1.58 7.51 -13.60
N GLY A 332 -2.32 6.95 -12.65
CA GLY A 332 -3.35 7.65 -11.89
C GLY A 332 -2.85 8.02 -10.51
N PHE A 333 -3.65 8.78 -9.75
CA PHE A 333 -3.34 9.11 -8.37
C PHE A 333 -4.41 8.54 -7.44
N TRP A 334 -4.00 7.79 -6.42
CA TRP A 334 -4.89 7.28 -5.39
C TRP A 334 -4.74 8.11 -4.11
N PRO A 335 -5.79 8.84 -3.71
CA PRO A 335 -5.78 9.62 -2.48
C PRO A 335 -6.07 8.69 -1.28
N THR A 336 -6.83 9.16 -0.29
CA THR A 336 -7.48 8.26 0.67
C THR A 336 -8.56 7.45 -0.04
N LEU A 337 -8.52 6.13 0.10
CA LEU A 337 -9.54 5.24 -0.48
C LEU A 337 -10.83 5.26 0.35
N SER A 338 -11.93 4.74 -0.18
CA SER A 338 -13.20 4.64 0.57
C SER A 338 -13.13 3.72 1.78
N THR A 339 -12.14 2.84 1.81
CA THR A 339 -11.77 2.03 2.96
C THR A 339 -11.14 2.85 4.07
N GLY A 340 -10.73 4.10 3.81
CA GLY A 340 -9.97 4.94 4.75
C GLY A 340 -8.46 4.80 4.60
N ALA A 341 -7.98 3.85 3.78
CA ALA A 341 -6.55 3.66 3.54
C ALA A 341 -5.93 4.92 2.92
N GLN A 342 -4.91 5.47 3.57
CA GLN A 342 -4.18 6.63 3.08
C GLN A 342 -3.06 6.22 2.13
N ILE A 343 -3.35 6.19 0.82
CA ILE A 343 -2.36 5.84 -0.20
C ILE A 343 -1.54 7.06 -0.59
N ASP A 344 -2.22 8.12 -1.04
CA ASP A 344 -1.65 9.42 -1.43
C ASP A 344 -0.42 9.31 -2.35
N ALA A 345 -0.61 8.52 -3.40
CA ALA A 345 0.47 8.06 -4.25
C ALA A 345 -0.01 7.69 -5.66
N TYR A 346 0.92 7.64 -6.60
CA TYR A 346 0.63 7.31 -8.00
C TYR A 346 0.57 5.80 -8.24
N ILE A 347 -0.38 5.37 -9.05
CA ILE A 347 -0.59 3.97 -9.40
C ILE A 347 -0.58 3.76 -10.91
N ILE A 348 -0.13 2.58 -11.34
CA ILE A 348 -0.16 2.19 -12.75
C ILE A 348 -1.60 1.94 -13.16
N THR A 349 -2.15 2.74 -14.08
CA THR A 349 -3.52 2.59 -14.58
C THR A 349 -3.58 1.90 -15.94
N GLN A 350 -2.55 2.03 -16.77
CA GLN A 350 -2.46 1.43 -18.10
C GLN A 350 -1.03 1.01 -18.43
N VAL A 351 -0.89 -0.11 -19.13
CA VAL A 351 0.33 -0.49 -19.86
C VAL A 351 -0.10 -1.10 -21.20
N GLU A 352 0.44 -0.60 -22.31
CA GLU A 352 0.20 -1.07 -23.68
C GLU A 352 -1.29 -1.25 -24.00
N GLY A 353 -2.07 -0.18 -23.78
CA GLY A 353 -3.51 -0.10 -24.02
C GLY A 353 -4.38 -0.89 -23.03
N LYS A 354 -3.78 -1.65 -22.10
CA LYS A 354 -4.52 -2.46 -21.13
C LYS A 354 -4.70 -1.70 -19.83
N ARG A 355 -5.94 -1.28 -19.54
CA ARG A 355 -6.29 -0.53 -18.32
C ARG A 355 -6.66 -1.42 -17.13
N ASN A 356 -6.41 -0.92 -15.92
CA ASN A 356 -6.98 -1.46 -14.68
C ASN A 356 -8.52 -1.46 -14.75
N GLY A 357 -9.17 -2.46 -14.18
CA GLY A 357 -10.63 -2.57 -14.17
C GLY A 357 -11.25 -3.04 -15.47
N SER A 358 -10.49 -3.11 -16.57
CA SER A 358 -10.98 -3.60 -17.87
C SER A 358 -11.57 -5.01 -17.82
N LYS A 359 -11.22 -5.79 -16.78
CA LYS A 359 -11.78 -7.12 -16.48
C LYS A 359 -12.01 -7.30 -14.98
N GLY A 360 -12.87 -6.51 -14.36
CA GLY A 360 -13.26 -6.68 -12.95
C GLY A 360 -12.15 -6.22 -12.00
N LEU A 361 -11.70 -7.05 -11.06
CA LEU A 361 -10.56 -6.75 -10.17
C LEU A 361 -9.19 -6.90 -10.85
N SER A 362 -9.13 -6.74 -12.16
CA SER A 362 -7.87 -6.82 -12.89
C SER A 362 -7.07 -5.53 -12.73
N GLY A 363 -5.77 -5.64 -12.51
CA GLY A 363 -4.92 -4.47 -12.32
C GLY A 363 -3.44 -4.74 -12.56
N TRP A 364 -2.68 -3.66 -12.71
CA TRP A 364 -1.23 -3.69 -12.80
C TRP A 364 -0.59 -3.55 -11.42
N GLY A 365 0.44 -4.35 -11.20
CA GLY A 365 1.43 -4.15 -10.14
C GLY A 365 2.83 -4.21 -10.74
N PHE A 366 3.85 -4.08 -9.88
CA PHE A 366 5.24 -4.23 -10.31
C PHE A 366 6.06 -5.02 -9.31
N LEU A 367 7.16 -5.58 -9.82
CA LEU A 367 8.28 -6.12 -9.04
C LEU A 367 9.53 -5.36 -9.47
N ALA A 368 10.41 -5.02 -8.54
CA ALA A 368 11.68 -4.38 -8.87
C ALA A 368 12.77 -4.80 -7.88
N GLY A 369 13.95 -5.10 -8.40
CA GLY A 369 15.07 -5.53 -7.57
C GLY A 369 16.10 -6.35 -8.33
N GLU A 370 16.73 -7.27 -7.60
CA GLU A 370 17.75 -8.18 -8.12
C GLU A 370 17.11 -9.50 -8.56
N ALA A 371 17.40 -9.98 -9.76
CA ALA A 371 16.83 -11.22 -10.29
C ALA A 371 17.18 -12.43 -9.41
N LEU A 372 18.36 -12.40 -8.80
CA LEU A 372 18.87 -13.45 -7.93
C LEU A 372 18.06 -13.64 -6.63
N SER A 373 17.23 -12.65 -6.25
CA SER A 373 16.35 -12.71 -5.08
C SER A 373 14.86 -12.83 -5.40
N SER A 374 14.51 -12.91 -6.69
CA SER A 374 13.11 -12.98 -7.14
C SER A 374 12.34 -14.20 -6.66
N LEU A 375 13.04 -15.24 -6.21
CA LEU A 375 12.48 -16.50 -5.70
C LEU A 375 12.85 -16.75 -4.24
N ASP A 376 13.35 -15.72 -3.53
CA ASP A 376 13.69 -15.88 -2.11
C ASP A 376 12.43 -16.12 -1.28
N PHE A 377 11.39 -15.32 -1.53
CA PHE A 377 10.12 -15.39 -0.82
C PHE A 377 9.18 -16.42 -1.44
N PHE A 378 8.53 -17.21 -0.59
CA PHE A 378 7.63 -18.29 -1.01
C PHE A 378 6.44 -18.41 -0.06
N ASN A 379 5.33 -18.92 -0.57
CA ASN A 379 4.15 -19.21 0.23
C ASN A 379 3.43 -20.46 -0.26
N GLY A 380 2.50 -20.97 0.54
CA GLY A 380 1.68 -22.12 0.19
C GLY A 380 0.37 -22.16 0.95
N PRO A 381 -0.48 -23.17 0.70
CA PRO A 381 -1.77 -23.33 1.38
C PRO A 381 -1.65 -23.71 2.86
N ALA A 382 -0.45 -24.08 3.31
CA ALA A 382 -0.15 -24.36 4.70
C ALA A 382 1.34 -24.10 4.96
N TRP A 383 1.67 -23.68 6.18
CA TRP A 383 3.04 -23.54 6.65
C TRP A 383 3.82 -24.86 6.51
N PRO A 384 5.05 -24.86 5.99
CA PRO A 384 5.86 -26.06 5.86
C PRO A 384 6.53 -26.36 7.19
N LYS A 385 6.85 -27.63 7.43
CA LYS A 385 7.79 -28.02 8.49
C LYS A 385 9.23 -28.02 7.96
N ALA A 386 10.20 -27.83 8.85
CA ALA A 386 11.61 -27.88 8.48
C ALA A 386 11.99 -29.22 7.84
N ASP A 387 11.53 -30.34 8.41
CA ASP A 387 11.77 -31.69 7.86
C ASP A 387 11.09 -31.90 6.49
N GLU A 388 9.97 -31.23 6.21
CA GLU A 388 9.33 -31.27 4.90
C GLU A 388 10.20 -30.61 3.81
N LEU A 389 10.87 -29.49 4.13
CA LEU A 389 11.83 -28.85 3.23
C LEU A 389 13.13 -29.66 3.09
N VAL A 390 13.64 -30.25 4.18
CA VAL A 390 14.83 -31.11 4.14
C VAL A 390 14.62 -32.35 3.26
N ASN A 391 13.42 -32.94 3.32
CA ASN A 391 13.09 -34.15 2.58
C ASN A 391 12.46 -33.91 1.19
N GLU A 392 12.34 -32.64 0.76
CA GLU A 392 11.69 -32.25 -0.51
C GLU A 392 10.24 -32.77 -0.63
N THR A 393 9.50 -32.73 0.49
CA THR A 393 8.12 -33.23 0.58
C THR A 393 7.09 -32.13 0.84
N ALA A 394 7.51 -30.87 0.98
CA ALA A 394 6.58 -29.76 1.11
C ALA A 394 5.71 -29.67 -0.18
N PRO A 395 4.38 -29.44 -0.07
CA PRO A 395 3.45 -29.56 -1.20
C PRO A 395 3.61 -28.50 -2.30
N TYR A 396 4.53 -27.56 -2.12
CA TYR A 396 4.89 -26.48 -3.03
C TYR A 396 6.42 -26.34 -3.13
N ASP A 397 7.16 -27.39 -2.75
CA ASP A 397 8.61 -27.35 -2.82
C ASP A 397 9.07 -27.14 -4.26
N ASN A 398 9.89 -26.13 -4.43
CA ASN A 398 10.58 -25.83 -5.66
C ASN A 398 12.06 -25.82 -5.31
N PRO A 399 12.94 -26.52 -6.04
CA PRO A 399 14.37 -26.54 -5.77
C PRO A 399 15.04 -25.14 -5.70
N THR A 400 14.35 -24.08 -6.14
CA THR A 400 14.79 -22.69 -6.01
C THR A 400 14.55 -22.07 -4.62
N ILE A 401 13.67 -22.65 -3.79
CA ILE A 401 13.35 -22.15 -2.44
C ILE A 401 14.62 -22.15 -1.59
N CYS A 402 14.95 -20.98 -1.06
CA CYS A 402 16.11 -20.75 -0.20
C CYS A 402 17.40 -21.39 -0.73
N HIS A 403 17.61 -21.38 -2.04
CA HIS A 403 18.76 -22.04 -2.67
C HIS A 403 20.11 -21.53 -2.14
N PHE A 404 20.15 -20.27 -1.68
CA PHE A 404 21.33 -19.64 -1.08
C PHE A 404 21.68 -20.18 0.32
N LEU A 405 20.78 -20.92 0.97
CA LEU A 405 21.03 -21.61 2.25
C LEU A 405 21.50 -23.06 2.08
N ARG A 406 21.46 -23.59 0.84
CA ARG A 406 21.78 -25.00 0.58
C ARG A 406 23.28 -25.26 0.67
N ASP A 407 23.65 -26.43 1.19
CA ASP A 407 25.03 -26.90 1.25
C ASP A 407 25.64 -27.14 -0.15
N ASN A 408 26.92 -27.52 -0.20
CA ASN A 408 27.61 -27.84 -1.46
C ASN A 408 26.99 -29.05 -2.22
N GLN A 409 26.11 -29.80 -1.57
CA GLN A 409 25.35 -30.91 -2.15
C GLN A 409 23.92 -30.49 -2.56
N GLY A 410 23.56 -29.21 -2.41
CA GLY A 410 22.25 -28.68 -2.75
C GLY A 410 21.16 -29.00 -1.73
N ARG A 411 21.50 -29.31 -0.48
CA ARG A 411 20.55 -29.73 0.56
C ARG A 411 20.43 -28.69 1.68
N LEU A 412 19.23 -28.59 2.24
CA LEU A 412 18.99 -27.94 3.52
C LEU A 412 19.16 -28.96 4.64
N ASP A 413 19.60 -28.50 5.80
CA ASP A 413 19.43 -29.21 7.08
C ASP A 413 18.25 -28.60 7.86
N GLU A 414 17.88 -29.21 8.98
CA GLU A 414 16.72 -28.74 9.76
C GLU A 414 16.88 -27.29 10.23
N THR A 415 18.10 -26.87 10.57
CA THR A 415 18.40 -25.50 11.03
C THR A 415 18.19 -24.48 9.90
N THR A 416 18.79 -24.72 8.75
CA THR A 416 18.70 -23.84 7.57
C THR A 416 17.32 -23.88 6.94
N ALA A 417 16.62 -25.01 7.01
CA ALA A 417 15.21 -25.09 6.63
C ALA A 417 14.32 -24.26 7.57
N GLN A 418 14.56 -24.30 8.88
CA GLN A 418 13.82 -23.47 9.83
C GLN A 418 14.11 -21.97 9.60
N GLU A 419 15.37 -21.61 9.37
CA GLU A 419 15.77 -20.25 9.02
C GLU A 419 15.11 -19.77 7.72
N CYS A 420 15.05 -20.63 6.70
CA CYS A 420 14.32 -20.38 5.45
C CYS A 420 12.86 -19.99 5.73
N ILE A 421 12.19 -20.78 6.55
CA ILE A 421 10.78 -20.62 6.91
C ILE A 421 10.55 -19.31 7.69
N ASP A 422 11.41 -19.02 8.66
CA ASP A 422 11.25 -17.89 9.58
C ASP A 422 11.46 -16.51 8.95
N HIS A 423 12.19 -16.44 7.83
CA HIS A 423 12.53 -15.17 7.16
C HIS A 423 11.85 -15.00 5.80
N TRP A 424 11.62 -16.09 5.07
CA TRP A 424 11.20 -16.04 3.66
C TRP A 424 9.86 -16.71 3.35
N TYR A 425 9.21 -17.37 4.32
CA TYR A 425 7.84 -17.85 4.10
C TYR A 425 6.82 -16.71 4.21
N SER A 426 6.62 -16.02 3.09
CA SER A 426 5.62 -14.97 2.89
C SER A 426 5.27 -14.86 1.41
N GLY A 427 4.02 -14.48 1.10
CA GLY A 427 3.62 -14.18 -0.29
C GLY A 427 4.25 -12.89 -0.82
N TYR A 428 4.77 -12.06 0.08
CA TYR A 428 5.30 -10.72 -0.18
C TYR A 428 6.56 -10.48 0.66
N GLY A 429 7.48 -9.70 0.11
CA GLY A 429 8.80 -9.43 0.69
C GLY A 429 9.86 -9.25 -0.39
N GLY A 430 11.01 -8.70 0.01
CA GLY A 430 12.17 -8.49 -0.85
C GLY A 430 11.85 -7.57 -2.03
N ILE A 431 11.69 -8.16 -3.21
CA ILE A 431 11.37 -7.42 -4.46
C ILE A 431 9.87 -7.30 -4.75
N ASN A 432 9.04 -8.01 -3.98
CA ASN A 432 7.59 -8.03 -4.09
C ASN A 432 6.97 -7.36 -2.86
N LEU A 433 7.04 -6.03 -2.82
CA LEU A 433 6.52 -5.23 -1.71
C LEU A 433 5.22 -4.54 -2.15
N HIS A 434 4.27 -4.37 -1.23
CA HIS A 434 3.04 -3.63 -1.48
C HIS A 434 3.25 -2.11 -1.57
N ARG A 435 4.16 -1.61 -2.40
CA ARG A 435 4.46 -0.18 -2.55
C ARG A 435 3.94 0.36 -3.88
N THR A 436 3.65 1.65 -3.93
CA THR A 436 3.49 2.36 -5.20
C THR A 436 4.84 2.77 -5.77
N ALA A 437 4.91 3.03 -7.07
CA ALA A 437 6.19 3.26 -7.74
C ALA A 437 6.82 4.61 -7.34
N ASP A 438 6.02 5.60 -6.98
CA ASP A 438 6.46 6.96 -6.63
C ASP A 438 7.00 7.08 -5.21
N VAL A 439 6.78 6.08 -4.36
CA VAL A 439 7.29 6.06 -2.97
C VAL A 439 8.52 5.19 -2.81
N SER A 440 8.82 4.37 -3.83
CA SER A 440 9.98 3.49 -3.88
C SER A 440 11.18 4.22 -4.47
N VAL A 441 12.03 4.77 -3.60
CA VAL A 441 13.29 5.42 -3.97
C VAL A 441 14.23 4.42 -4.69
N MET A 442 14.87 4.89 -5.76
CA MET A 442 15.80 4.14 -6.60
C MET A 442 17.02 4.99 -6.95
N VAL A 443 17.67 5.57 -5.94
CA VAL A 443 18.98 6.25 -6.13
C VAL A 443 20.10 5.26 -6.46
N ASN A 444 19.91 3.98 -6.14
CA ASN A 444 20.73 2.87 -6.63
C ASN A 444 19.91 2.05 -7.64
N PRO A 445 20.41 1.79 -8.87
CA PRO A 445 19.65 1.14 -9.92
C PRO A 445 19.37 -0.31 -9.57
N LYS A 446 18.12 -0.77 -9.74
CA LYS A 446 17.75 -2.19 -9.67
C LYS A 446 18.24 -2.96 -10.90
N GLU A 447 18.29 -4.28 -10.85
CA GLU A 447 18.62 -5.11 -12.03
C GLU A 447 17.47 -5.14 -13.04
N PHE A 448 16.23 -5.14 -12.55
CA PHE A 448 15.05 -5.11 -13.41
C PHE A 448 13.86 -4.45 -12.73
N MET A 449 12.90 -4.05 -13.56
CA MET A 449 11.52 -3.80 -13.17
C MET A 449 10.60 -4.64 -14.06
N ALA A 450 9.63 -5.32 -13.46
CA ALA A 450 8.64 -6.13 -14.15
C ALA A 450 7.23 -5.65 -13.81
N LEU A 451 6.46 -5.26 -14.83
CA LEU A 451 5.06 -4.90 -14.69
C LEU A 451 4.21 -6.14 -14.83
N TYR A 452 3.50 -6.55 -13.77
CA TYR A 452 2.63 -7.72 -13.84
C TYR A 452 1.16 -7.34 -13.92
N PHE A 453 0.42 -7.99 -14.82
CA PHE A 453 -1.04 -7.85 -14.85
C PHE A 453 -1.72 -9.01 -14.14
N VAL A 454 -2.53 -8.64 -13.15
CA VAL A 454 -3.46 -9.54 -12.47
C VAL A 454 -4.77 -9.56 -13.26
N GLY A 455 -5.19 -10.73 -13.74
CA GLY A 455 -6.40 -10.89 -14.55
C GLY A 455 -7.72 -10.94 -13.74
N PRO A 456 -8.88 -11.03 -14.42
CA PRO A 456 -10.19 -11.23 -13.77
C PRO A 456 -10.24 -12.49 -12.90
N GLU A 457 -9.41 -13.48 -13.26
CA GLU A 457 -9.15 -14.74 -12.55
C GLU A 457 -8.67 -14.53 -11.10
N TYR A 458 -8.30 -13.31 -10.71
CA TYR A 458 -8.00 -12.97 -9.32
C TYR A 458 -9.23 -12.44 -8.60
N GLY A 459 -10.04 -11.60 -9.26
CA GLY A 459 -11.33 -11.17 -8.70
C GLY A 459 -12.34 -12.30 -8.55
N SER A 460 -12.24 -13.31 -9.42
CA SER A 460 -12.95 -14.57 -9.26
C SER A 460 -12.56 -15.34 -8.01
N LYS A 461 -11.31 -15.22 -7.53
CA LYS A 461 -10.90 -15.80 -6.24
C LYS A 461 -11.55 -15.10 -5.05
N TYR A 462 -12.37 -14.08 -5.23
CA TYR A 462 -13.17 -13.54 -4.13
C TYR A 462 -14.66 -13.83 -4.34
N GLU A 463 -15.01 -14.55 -5.42
CA GLU A 463 -16.39 -14.87 -5.81
C GLU A 463 -17.31 -13.66 -5.68
N MET A 464 -16.79 -12.47 -6.02
CA MET A 464 -17.54 -11.23 -5.92
C MET A 464 -18.65 -11.28 -6.95
N THR A 465 -19.87 -11.29 -6.47
CA THR A 465 -21.05 -11.74 -7.21
C THR A 465 -21.44 -10.74 -8.29
N GLU A 466 -21.05 -9.49 -8.10
CA GLU A 466 -21.18 -8.39 -9.05
C GLU A 466 -19.83 -8.16 -9.75
N HIS A 467 -19.51 -9.06 -10.67
CA HIS A 467 -18.44 -8.83 -11.65
C HIS A 467 -18.90 -7.81 -12.68
N ASN A 468 -19.04 -6.55 -12.26
CA ASN A 468 -19.26 -5.46 -13.19
C ASN A 468 -17.95 -5.24 -13.94
N ILE A 469 -18.00 -5.50 -15.23
CA ILE A 469 -16.86 -5.41 -16.13
C ILE A 469 -17.25 -4.43 -17.21
N ALA A 470 -16.43 -3.40 -17.39
CA ALA A 470 -16.63 -2.49 -18.50
C ALA A 470 -16.66 -3.29 -19.82
N TYR A 471 -17.68 -3.05 -20.64
CA TYR A 471 -17.87 -3.68 -21.95
C TYR A 471 -18.17 -5.20 -21.96
N ASP A 472 -18.64 -5.78 -20.86
CA ASP A 472 -19.10 -7.19 -20.85
C ASP A 472 -20.46 -7.43 -21.54
N GLY A 473 -21.09 -6.36 -22.03
CA GLY A 473 -22.37 -6.41 -22.73
C GLY A 473 -23.59 -6.57 -21.82
N LYS A 474 -23.43 -6.53 -20.49
CA LYS A 474 -24.57 -6.55 -19.56
C LYS A 474 -25.32 -5.22 -19.52
N PHE A 475 -24.58 -4.11 -19.57
CA PHE A 475 -25.12 -2.76 -19.62
C PHE A 475 -24.43 -1.97 -20.73
N PRO A 476 -25.16 -1.12 -21.48
CA PRO A 476 -24.55 -0.28 -22.48
C PRO A 476 -23.74 0.82 -21.81
N ILE A 477 -22.50 1.02 -22.28
CA ILE A 477 -21.68 2.18 -21.92
C ILE A 477 -21.84 3.18 -23.04
N HIS A 478 -22.36 4.36 -22.73
CA HIS A 478 -22.53 5.43 -23.72
C HIS A 478 -21.38 6.42 -23.60
N ASP A 479 -20.70 6.72 -24.72
CA ASP A 479 -19.77 7.85 -24.73
C ASP A 479 -20.58 9.14 -24.58
N ILE A 480 -20.40 9.81 -23.46
CA ILE A 480 -21.10 11.05 -23.15
C ILE A 480 -20.84 12.16 -24.17
N ASN A 481 -19.75 12.08 -24.92
CA ASN A 481 -19.45 13.02 -26.01
C ASN A 481 -20.40 12.83 -27.21
N GLU A 482 -21.13 11.72 -27.27
CA GLU A 482 -22.15 11.43 -28.28
C GLU A 482 -23.56 11.87 -27.84
N ALA A 483 -23.72 12.36 -26.61
CA ALA A 483 -25.01 12.85 -26.11
C ALA A 483 -25.48 14.08 -26.89
N VAL A 484 -26.79 14.16 -27.17
CA VAL A 484 -27.41 15.33 -27.82
C VAL A 484 -27.35 16.54 -26.87
N ALA A 485 -27.43 16.28 -25.56
CA ALA A 485 -27.26 17.24 -24.47
C ALA A 485 -27.96 18.61 -24.66
N PRO A 486 -29.27 18.66 -25.01
CA PRO A 486 -30.01 19.92 -25.17
C PRO A 486 -30.13 20.73 -23.86
N LEU A 487 -29.88 20.10 -22.71
CA LEU A 487 -29.96 20.72 -21.39
C LEU A 487 -28.57 21.16 -20.91
N GLY A 488 -28.48 22.37 -20.36
CA GLY A 488 -27.23 22.94 -19.86
C GLY A 488 -27.38 23.51 -18.44
N LYS A 489 -26.39 24.29 -18.00
CA LYS A 489 -26.28 24.86 -16.63
C LYS A 489 -27.51 25.63 -16.10
N THR A 490 -28.42 26.04 -16.99
CA THR A 490 -29.66 26.75 -16.64
C THR A 490 -30.84 25.81 -16.36
N HIS A 491 -30.67 24.50 -16.60
CA HIS A 491 -31.70 23.50 -16.31
C HIS A 491 -31.85 23.31 -14.79
N PHE A 492 -33.08 23.22 -14.32
CA PHE A 492 -33.37 22.96 -12.91
C PHE A 492 -32.90 21.54 -12.55
N GLY A 493 -32.01 21.42 -11.56
CA GLY A 493 -31.37 20.14 -11.23
C GLY A 493 -30.02 19.90 -11.93
N TRP A 494 -29.48 20.88 -12.66
CA TRP A 494 -28.13 20.77 -13.21
C TRP A 494 -27.08 20.54 -12.10
N GLY A 495 -26.19 19.56 -12.28
CA GLY A 495 -25.22 19.13 -11.27
C GLY A 495 -25.77 18.19 -10.20
N VAL A 496 -27.02 17.73 -10.33
CA VAL A 496 -27.63 16.71 -9.48
C VAL A 496 -27.72 15.42 -10.30
N ALA A 497 -26.84 14.43 -10.01
CA ALA A 497 -26.84 13.18 -10.78
C ALA A 497 -28.07 12.30 -10.45
N ASP A 498 -28.60 12.39 -9.22
CA ASP A 498 -29.76 11.65 -8.75
C ASP A 498 -31.05 12.20 -9.37
N CYS A 499 -31.44 11.55 -10.46
CA CYS A 499 -32.63 11.89 -11.23
C CYS A 499 -33.89 11.78 -10.37
N GLY A 500 -33.92 10.86 -9.39
CA GLY A 500 -35.04 10.62 -8.49
C GLY A 500 -35.37 11.81 -7.57
N LEU A 501 -34.45 12.75 -7.38
CA LEU A 501 -34.70 13.97 -6.61
C LEU A 501 -35.56 14.99 -7.36
N CYS A 502 -35.53 14.96 -8.70
CA CYS A 502 -36.22 15.93 -9.55
C CYS A 502 -37.35 15.29 -10.37
N HIS A 503 -37.23 13.99 -10.67
CA HIS A 503 -38.17 13.22 -11.48
C HIS A 503 -38.71 12.04 -10.66
N GLY A 504 -40.00 11.76 -10.78
CA GLY A 504 -40.55 10.51 -10.25
C GLY A 504 -39.98 9.35 -11.05
N LEU A 505 -39.28 8.41 -10.39
CA LEU A 505 -38.71 7.23 -11.04
C LEU A 505 -39.79 6.38 -11.74
N GLU A 506 -41.01 6.44 -11.23
CA GLU A 506 -42.22 5.94 -11.89
C GLU A 506 -42.80 7.05 -12.78
N ASN A 507 -42.95 6.79 -14.08
CA ASN A 507 -43.51 7.72 -15.06
C ASN A 507 -42.68 9.00 -15.31
N THR A 508 -41.35 8.88 -15.41
CA THR A 508 -40.49 9.99 -15.86
C THR A 508 -40.83 10.37 -17.31
N HIS A 509 -41.30 11.62 -17.50
CA HIS A 509 -41.89 12.16 -18.73
C HIS A 509 -43.20 11.43 -19.13
N LEU A 510 -44.34 12.08 -18.87
CA LEU A 510 -45.64 11.55 -19.28
C LEU A 510 -45.85 11.69 -20.79
N ASP A 511 -46.60 10.76 -21.37
CA ASP A 511 -47.05 10.85 -22.77
C ASP A 511 -47.70 12.22 -23.06
N GLY A 512 -47.12 12.95 -24.01
CA GLY A 512 -47.59 14.29 -24.43
C GLY A 512 -46.80 15.48 -23.88
N GLY A 513 -45.71 15.26 -23.13
CA GLY A 513 -44.73 16.29 -22.81
C GLY A 513 -43.71 16.53 -23.94
N ASP A 514 -42.87 17.56 -23.79
CA ASP A 514 -41.79 17.90 -24.76
C ASP A 514 -40.58 16.94 -24.72
N SER A 515 -40.65 15.87 -23.92
CA SER A 515 -39.60 14.87 -23.77
C SER A 515 -40.18 13.45 -23.91
N PRO A 516 -39.40 12.48 -24.42
CA PRO A 516 -39.86 11.10 -24.56
C PRO A 516 -40.22 10.50 -23.20
N ALA A 517 -41.32 9.75 -23.14
CA ALA A 517 -41.64 8.95 -21.96
C ALA A 517 -40.57 7.88 -21.73
N LEU A 518 -40.07 7.78 -20.50
CA LEU A 518 -39.05 6.80 -20.11
C LEU A 518 -39.68 5.70 -19.23
N SER A 519 -39.08 4.51 -19.23
CA SER A 519 -39.60 3.37 -18.46
C SER A 519 -39.32 3.50 -16.97
N ASP A 520 -40.01 2.70 -16.14
CA ASP A 520 -39.77 2.63 -14.69
C ASP A 520 -38.38 2.05 -14.31
N THR A 521 -37.57 1.67 -15.31
CA THR A 521 -36.20 1.15 -15.20
C THR A 521 -35.20 2.08 -15.89
N THR A 522 -35.46 3.39 -15.87
CA THR A 522 -34.60 4.37 -16.55
C THR A 522 -33.23 4.41 -15.89
N GLU A 523 -32.24 3.86 -16.57
CA GLU A 523 -30.84 3.88 -16.16
C GLU A 523 -30.19 5.26 -16.41
N PRO A 524 -29.13 5.64 -15.68
CA PRO A 524 -28.47 6.95 -15.77
C PRO A 524 -28.10 7.37 -17.19
N TYR A 525 -27.78 6.42 -18.06
CA TYR A 525 -27.38 6.73 -19.43
C TYR A 525 -28.49 7.38 -20.26
N PHE A 526 -29.76 7.04 -20.02
CA PHE A 526 -30.87 7.67 -20.72
C PHE A 526 -30.95 9.15 -20.37
N CYS A 527 -30.76 9.46 -19.10
CA CYS A 527 -30.67 10.83 -18.61
C CYS A 527 -29.45 11.53 -19.21
N ALA A 528 -28.28 10.87 -19.22
CA ALA A 528 -27.04 11.38 -19.78
C ALA A 528 -27.15 11.73 -21.28
N SER A 529 -27.97 11.00 -22.05
CA SER A 529 -28.21 11.30 -23.47
C SER A 529 -28.82 12.70 -23.71
N CYS A 530 -29.59 13.21 -22.74
CA CYS A 530 -30.29 14.49 -22.81
C CYS A 530 -29.65 15.57 -21.91
N HIS A 531 -29.02 15.17 -20.81
CA HIS A 531 -28.36 16.07 -19.85
C HIS A 531 -26.85 16.20 -20.08
N GLY A 532 -26.29 15.45 -21.05
CA GLY A 532 -24.85 15.28 -21.16
C GLY A 532 -24.27 14.72 -19.86
N GLY A 533 -23.02 15.06 -19.54
CA GLY A 533 -22.43 14.72 -18.24
C GLY A 533 -23.09 15.45 -17.07
N ASN A 534 -24.12 16.29 -17.28
CA ASN A 534 -24.82 17.05 -16.25
C ASN A 534 -23.87 17.88 -15.35
N GLY A 535 -22.75 18.33 -15.90
CA GLY A 535 -21.71 19.06 -15.16
C GLY A 535 -20.73 18.18 -14.39
N ALA A 536 -20.78 16.86 -14.56
CA ALA A 536 -19.74 15.94 -14.11
C ALA A 536 -18.39 16.32 -14.74
N PRO A 537 -17.30 16.26 -13.96
CA PRO A 537 -15.95 16.43 -14.49
C PRO A 537 -15.57 15.25 -15.41
N ASP A 538 -14.56 15.46 -16.24
CA ASP A 538 -13.93 14.38 -16.99
C ASP A 538 -13.45 13.29 -16.02
N GLY A 539 -13.67 12.03 -16.41
CA GLY A 539 -13.20 10.88 -15.65
C GLY A 539 -11.69 10.74 -15.86
N HIS A 540 -10.99 10.26 -14.83
CA HIS A 540 -9.53 10.14 -14.85
C HIS A 540 -9.03 8.85 -15.52
N GLY A 541 -9.59 8.50 -16.70
CA GLY A 541 -9.20 7.31 -17.46
C GLY A 541 -9.39 5.95 -16.76
N ALA A 542 -9.96 5.92 -15.55
CA ALA A 542 -10.12 4.68 -14.80
C ALA A 542 -11.46 4.03 -15.16
N THR A 543 -11.39 2.82 -15.71
CA THR A 543 -12.57 1.97 -15.96
C THR A 543 -13.02 1.21 -14.71
N LEU A 544 -12.54 1.61 -13.54
CA LEU A 544 -12.68 0.91 -12.27
C LEU A 544 -13.96 1.31 -11.52
N ARG A 545 -14.19 0.57 -10.43
CA ARG A 545 -15.20 0.83 -9.40
C ARG A 545 -14.94 2.18 -8.74
N CYS A 546 -15.69 3.18 -9.16
CA CYS A 546 -15.55 4.58 -8.77
C CYS A 546 -15.51 4.73 -7.24
N HIS A 547 -16.29 3.91 -6.53
CA HIS A 547 -16.32 3.92 -5.08
C HIS A 547 -14.96 3.65 -4.40
N PHE A 548 -13.96 3.01 -5.03
CA PHE A 548 -12.63 2.85 -4.41
C PHE A 548 -11.97 4.19 -4.14
N CYS A 549 -12.05 5.12 -5.10
CA CYS A 549 -11.42 6.43 -5.01
C CYS A 549 -12.37 7.51 -4.49
N HIS A 550 -13.69 7.33 -4.65
CA HIS A 550 -14.71 8.23 -4.12
C HIS A 550 -14.98 7.99 -2.63
N SER A 551 -13.95 8.23 -1.83
CA SER A 551 -13.88 8.15 -0.37
C SER A 551 -14.76 9.18 0.36
N LYS A 552 -14.67 9.21 1.69
CA LYS A 552 -15.37 10.19 2.55
C LYS A 552 -15.10 11.65 2.14
N ASP A 553 -13.90 11.96 1.67
CA ASP A 553 -13.50 13.30 1.20
C ASP A 553 -13.81 13.56 -0.28
N LYS A 554 -14.10 12.50 -1.06
CA LYS A 554 -14.45 12.57 -2.49
C LYS A 554 -15.83 11.97 -2.79
N LEU A 555 -16.78 12.19 -1.89
CA LEU A 555 -18.13 11.62 -2.01
C LEU A 555 -18.79 11.95 -3.35
N MET A 556 -19.40 10.93 -3.95
CA MET A 556 -20.31 11.06 -5.09
C MET A 556 -21.66 11.64 -4.62
N LEU A 557 -21.67 12.87 -4.07
CA LEU A 557 -22.89 13.50 -3.59
C LEU A 557 -23.95 13.51 -4.71
N ASN A 558 -25.20 13.24 -4.33
CA ASN A 558 -26.32 13.17 -5.26
C ASN A 558 -26.18 12.08 -6.34
N HIS A 559 -25.61 10.91 -6.03
CA HIS A 559 -25.62 9.75 -6.95
C HIS A 559 -26.58 8.64 -6.46
N GLY A 560 -27.73 9.05 -5.94
CA GLY A 560 -28.74 8.15 -5.40
C GLY A 560 -28.16 7.22 -4.33
N ASP A 561 -28.52 5.94 -4.42
CA ASP A 561 -28.07 4.91 -3.48
C ASP A 561 -26.55 4.67 -3.54
N ALA A 562 -25.88 4.89 -4.68
CA ALA A 562 -24.42 4.74 -4.78
C ALA A 562 -23.65 5.68 -3.83
N SER A 563 -24.26 6.80 -3.43
CA SER A 563 -23.70 7.78 -2.50
C SER A 563 -23.98 7.49 -1.03
N LYS A 564 -24.90 6.56 -0.74
CA LYS A 564 -25.35 6.25 0.62
C LYS A 564 -24.42 5.26 1.31
N ASN A 565 -24.51 5.23 2.63
CA ASN A 565 -23.94 4.17 3.44
C ASN A 565 -25.02 3.14 3.75
N PHE A 566 -24.64 1.87 3.69
CA PHE A 566 -25.46 0.74 4.08
C PHE A 566 -24.73 -0.01 5.18
N ARG A 567 -25.48 -0.60 6.11
CA ARG A 567 -24.86 -1.58 6.99
C ARG A 567 -24.64 -2.88 6.20
N PHE A 568 -23.55 -3.57 6.48
CA PHE A 568 -23.23 -4.84 5.82
C PHE A 568 -24.33 -5.91 5.93
N ASP A 569 -25.07 -5.94 7.04
CA ASP A 569 -26.20 -6.84 7.28
C ASP A 569 -27.48 -6.44 6.54
N GLU A 570 -27.52 -5.23 5.97
CA GLU A 570 -28.63 -4.69 5.17
C GLU A 570 -28.39 -4.78 3.67
N VAL A 571 -27.23 -5.28 3.23
CA VAL A 571 -26.91 -5.49 1.82
C VAL A 571 -27.64 -6.74 1.30
N GLN A 572 -28.27 -6.64 0.13
CA GLN A 572 -28.85 -7.78 -0.58
C GLN A 572 -27.85 -8.33 -1.60
N CYS A 573 -27.54 -9.62 -1.51
CA CYS A 573 -26.61 -10.25 -2.43
C CYS A 573 -27.32 -10.91 -3.62
N PHE A 574 -27.14 -10.33 -4.80
CA PHE A 574 -27.67 -10.86 -6.06
C PHE A 574 -26.59 -11.47 -6.94
N GLY A 575 -27.02 -12.23 -7.94
CA GLY A 575 -26.16 -12.80 -8.97
C GLY A 575 -26.03 -14.32 -8.89
N VAL A 576 -25.02 -14.81 -9.62
CA VAL A 576 -24.71 -16.23 -9.77
C VAL A 576 -23.24 -16.42 -9.48
N THR A 577 -22.89 -17.36 -8.60
CA THR A 577 -21.49 -17.73 -8.36
C THR A 577 -20.86 -18.30 -9.63
N GLN A 578 -19.54 -18.42 -9.66
CA GLN A 578 -18.84 -19.00 -10.82
C GLN A 578 -19.22 -20.46 -11.08
N LYS A 579 -19.73 -21.14 -10.05
CA LYS A 579 -20.23 -22.52 -10.14
C LYS A 579 -21.71 -22.60 -10.53
N GLY A 580 -22.37 -21.48 -10.80
CA GLY A 580 -23.77 -21.44 -11.22
C GLY A 580 -24.76 -21.38 -10.07
N ASN A 581 -24.32 -21.15 -8.82
CA ASN A 581 -25.23 -21.08 -7.68
C ASN A 581 -25.92 -19.71 -7.64
N GLN A 582 -27.25 -19.70 -7.61
CA GLN A 582 -28.04 -18.49 -7.50
C GLN A 582 -28.05 -17.97 -6.05
N LEU A 583 -27.85 -16.67 -5.87
CA LEU A 583 -27.72 -16.04 -4.56
C LEU A 583 -29.05 -15.47 -4.03
N ASN A 584 -30.02 -15.27 -4.92
CA ASN A 584 -31.42 -14.97 -4.62
C ASN A 584 -31.70 -13.73 -3.73
N GLY A 585 -30.78 -12.77 -3.65
CA GLY A 585 -31.02 -11.53 -2.88
C GLY A 585 -30.98 -11.74 -1.37
N GLU A 586 -30.22 -12.74 -0.89
CA GLU A 586 -30.08 -12.98 0.55
C GLU A 586 -29.38 -11.80 1.24
N MET A 587 -29.85 -11.46 2.44
CA MET A 587 -29.31 -10.36 3.24
C MET A 587 -27.97 -10.74 3.86
N GLY A 588 -27.05 -9.78 3.90
CA GLY A 588 -25.71 -9.92 4.49
C GLY A 588 -24.61 -9.72 3.46
N SER A 589 -23.36 -9.90 3.88
CA SER A 589 -22.25 -9.77 2.94
C SER A 589 -22.36 -10.80 1.82
N CYS A 590 -22.05 -10.39 0.59
CA CYS A 590 -22.06 -11.33 -0.52
C CYS A 590 -21.12 -12.52 -0.32
N ALA A 591 -19.99 -12.34 0.37
CA ALA A 591 -19.12 -13.47 0.70
C ALA A 591 -19.79 -14.50 1.62
N ASP A 592 -20.54 -14.06 2.65
CA ASP A 592 -21.24 -15.00 3.53
C ASP A 592 -22.35 -15.75 2.79
N VAL A 593 -23.08 -15.03 1.93
CA VAL A 593 -24.13 -15.64 1.10
C VAL A 593 -23.49 -16.66 0.16
N VAL A 594 -22.44 -16.30 -0.58
CA VAL A 594 -21.69 -17.22 -1.46
C VAL A 594 -21.20 -18.44 -0.68
N LYS A 595 -20.57 -18.23 0.47
CA LYS A 595 -20.10 -19.28 1.38
C LYS A 595 -21.21 -20.22 1.82
N SER A 596 -22.42 -19.72 2.03
CA SER A 596 -23.57 -20.55 2.39
C SER A 596 -24.06 -21.44 1.23
N LYS A 597 -23.77 -21.04 -0.02
CA LYS A 597 -24.23 -21.72 -1.24
C LYS A 597 -23.16 -22.61 -1.89
N ASP A 598 -21.88 -22.37 -1.60
CA ASP A 598 -20.77 -23.08 -2.23
C ASP A 598 -19.74 -23.56 -1.18
N PRO A 599 -19.75 -24.87 -0.84
CA PRO A 599 -18.81 -25.46 0.11
C PRO A 599 -17.33 -25.40 -0.30
N TYR A 600 -17.01 -25.30 -1.59
CA TYR A 600 -15.62 -25.19 -2.05
C TYR A 600 -15.12 -23.75 -1.90
N THR A 601 -15.97 -22.80 -2.27
CA THR A 601 -15.71 -21.38 -2.06
C THR A 601 -15.77 -21.01 -0.59
N LYS A 602 -16.48 -21.76 0.25
CA LYS A 602 -16.43 -21.62 1.71
C LYS A 602 -15.00 -21.72 2.22
N ASP A 603 -14.29 -22.79 1.86
CA ASP A 603 -12.89 -22.96 2.26
C ASP A 603 -12.10 -21.74 1.76
N MET A 604 -12.27 -21.37 0.48
CA MET A 604 -11.63 -20.23 -0.21
C MET A 604 -11.97 -18.82 0.33
N LEU A 605 -13.15 -18.56 0.87
CA LEU A 605 -13.50 -17.26 1.46
C LEU A 605 -13.16 -17.18 2.94
N ASP A 606 -13.32 -18.31 3.64
CA ASP A 606 -12.71 -18.49 4.94
C ASP A 606 -11.19 -18.25 4.84
N LEU A 607 -10.58 -18.67 3.72
CA LEU A 607 -9.13 -18.61 3.40
C LEU A 607 -8.59 -17.16 3.38
N TYR A 608 -9.44 -16.17 3.11
CA TYR A 608 -9.05 -14.77 2.94
C TYR A 608 -9.71 -13.80 3.91
N THR A 609 -10.27 -14.26 5.05
CA THR A 609 -10.97 -13.40 6.03
C THR A 609 -12.12 -12.55 5.45
N HIS A 610 -12.67 -12.93 4.28
CA HIS A 610 -13.86 -12.29 3.70
C HIS A 610 -15.11 -12.87 4.37
N ASN A 611 -15.21 -12.71 5.69
CA ASN A 611 -16.33 -13.19 6.49
C ASN A 611 -17.12 -11.98 6.98
N GLY A 612 -18.28 -11.70 6.40
CA GLY A 612 -19.13 -10.60 6.85
C GLY A 612 -19.71 -10.85 8.25
N THR A 613 -19.66 -12.09 8.76
CA THR A 613 -19.94 -12.38 10.18
C THR A 613 -19.03 -11.57 11.10
N THR A 614 -17.73 -11.50 10.79
CA THR A 614 -16.75 -10.73 11.57
C THR A 614 -17.01 -9.23 11.46
N TYR A 615 -17.51 -8.75 10.32
CA TYR A 615 -17.96 -7.36 10.16
C TYR A 615 -19.16 -7.07 11.06
N GLY A 616 -20.16 -7.97 11.12
CA GLY A 616 -21.36 -7.82 11.96
C GLY A 616 -21.10 -7.81 13.47
N GLU A 617 -19.90 -8.22 13.90
CA GLU A 617 -19.44 -8.21 15.30
C GLU A 617 -18.70 -6.92 15.68
N GLN A 618 -18.32 -6.07 14.71
CA GLN A 618 -17.62 -4.81 14.95
C GLN A 618 -18.53 -3.71 15.53
N ASP A 619 -17.94 -2.61 15.99
CA ASP A 619 -18.70 -1.41 16.34
C ASP A 619 -19.54 -0.88 15.18
N ALA A 620 -20.73 -0.35 15.45
CA ALA A 620 -21.72 0.04 14.44
C ALA A 620 -21.20 1.06 13.39
N ASN A 621 -20.21 1.87 13.74
CA ASN A 621 -19.56 2.82 12.82
C ASN A 621 -18.60 2.13 11.82
N LYS A 622 -18.07 0.96 12.16
CA LYS A 622 -17.21 0.11 11.32
C LYS A 622 -18.02 -0.84 10.42
N GLN A 623 -19.31 -1.04 10.71
CA GLN A 623 -20.20 -1.92 9.93
C GLN A 623 -20.75 -1.30 8.63
N LEU A 624 -20.23 -0.17 8.18
CA LEU A 624 -20.79 0.59 7.05
C LEU A 624 -20.01 0.33 5.76
N THR A 625 -20.73 -0.06 4.70
CA THR A 625 -20.24 -0.08 3.32
C THR A 625 -20.89 1.04 2.51
N ARG A 626 -20.27 1.41 1.39
CA ARG A 626 -20.82 2.38 0.43
C ARG A 626 -21.79 1.69 -0.52
N GLY A 627 -22.73 2.47 -1.07
CA GLY A 627 -23.76 1.95 -1.98
C GLY A 627 -23.24 1.24 -3.21
N ASN A 628 -22.18 1.76 -3.83
CA ASN A 628 -21.31 0.92 -4.66
C ASN A 628 -20.13 0.46 -3.80
N SER A 629 -19.89 -0.84 -3.74
CA SER A 629 -18.81 -1.45 -2.97
C SER A 629 -18.36 -2.79 -3.58
N ASP A 630 -17.46 -3.49 -2.89
CA ASP A 630 -17.15 -4.88 -3.20
C ASP A 630 -18.31 -5.86 -2.94
N TRP A 631 -19.35 -5.37 -2.27
CA TRP A 631 -20.43 -6.18 -1.71
C TRP A 631 -21.80 -5.85 -2.29
N HIS A 632 -21.95 -4.70 -2.94
CA HIS A 632 -23.20 -4.20 -3.45
C HIS A 632 -22.98 -3.22 -4.60
N THR A 633 -23.86 -3.29 -5.60
CA THR A 633 -23.92 -2.38 -6.73
C THR A 633 -25.31 -1.76 -6.72
N SER A 634 -25.35 -0.43 -6.73
CA SER A 634 -26.56 0.34 -6.88
C SER A 634 -27.29 -0.04 -8.17
N GLU A 635 -28.57 -0.38 -8.04
CA GLU A 635 -29.45 -0.63 -9.21
C GLU A 635 -29.64 0.63 -10.05
N THR A 636 -29.64 1.81 -9.41
CA THR A 636 -29.87 3.09 -10.07
C THR A 636 -28.59 3.74 -10.59
N PHE A 637 -27.42 3.38 -10.05
CA PHE A 637 -26.11 3.90 -10.46
C PHE A 637 -25.06 2.78 -10.46
N PRO A 638 -25.19 1.74 -11.31
CA PRO A 638 -24.25 0.63 -11.29
C PRO A 638 -22.83 1.04 -11.72
N ASP A 639 -21.83 0.80 -10.87
CA ASP A 639 -20.39 0.92 -11.20
C ASP A 639 -19.94 -0.26 -12.10
N PRO A 640 -19.05 -0.08 -13.09
CA PRO A 640 -18.52 1.20 -13.57
C PRO A 640 -19.41 1.85 -14.66
N TYR A 641 -20.48 1.18 -15.10
CA TYR A 641 -21.26 1.56 -16.29
C TYR A 641 -21.84 2.97 -16.21
N SER A 642 -22.41 3.34 -15.06
CA SER A 642 -23.00 4.66 -14.85
C SER A 642 -21.95 5.76 -14.80
N CYS A 643 -20.82 5.49 -14.14
CA CYS A 643 -19.70 6.43 -14.10
C CYS A 643 -19.16 6.67 -15.50
N MET A 644 -18.83 5.60 -16.24
CA MET A 644 -18.26 5.71 -17.59
C MET A 644 -19.22 6.34 -18.59
N THR A 645 -20.52 6.36 -18.28
CA THR A 645 -21.52 7.04 -19.09
C THR A 645 -21.64 8.52 -18.76
N CYS A 646 -21.49 8.93 -17.51
CA CYS A 646 -21.62 10.35 -17.13
C CYS A 646 -20.29 11.10 -17.19
N HIS A 647 -19.18 10.38 -17.03
CA HIS A 647 -17.82 10.90 -17.03
C HIS A 647 -17.10 10.49 -18.32
N PRO A 648 -16.68 11.45 -19.16
CA PRO A 648 -15.79 11.15 -20.28
C PRO A 648 -14.57 10.37 -19.81
N ASN A 649 -14.34 9.18 -20.34
CA ASN A 649 -13.17 8.37 -19.99
C ASN A 649 -11.96 8.79 -20.84
N LYS A 650 -11.43 10.00 -20.59
CA LYS A 650 -10.39 10.64 -21.41
C LYS A 650 -9.23 11.17 -20.57
#